data_AF-A0A8H2X542-F1
#
_entry.id   AF-A0A8H2X542-F1
#
_cell.length_a   1.000
_cell.length_b   1.000
_cell.length_c   1.000
_cell.angle_alpha   90.00
_cell.angle_beta   90.00
_cell.angle_gamma   90.00
#
_symmetry.space_group_name_H-M   'P 1'
#
loop_
_entity.id
_entity.type
_entity.pdbx_description
1 polymer ?
#
loop_
_entity_poly.entity_id
_entity_poly.type
_entity_poly.pdbx_seq_one_letter_code
_entity_poly.pdbx_strand_id
1 'polypeptide(L)'
;MTTSVPPYSRVASVSSVCFRAVCYIFFRIIPGRVAPPFIVIFYSIYTLAYWLGGLQVPALDKAKLEAAREKQANGSGNGHIDDTDAIPKYRDTDNAPGTTMLFTLPSSSRMLRRISFAINSILFFLAMDYVSKPHFQPAHDLQFARVGAVDSTSAKIIVRYPAPVEPSPTATTTTTSAPSPTPSIIEAIHDAVDGILPEITLPAVVEEILTPTPTPRITSLRVQWRNVGLASSALDNAWTDGSIVEMSESRDWVGMVKLTGLQASSEYEFRLVELNGTVWSSPERTLSFRTTPDPRLARGSHFRFVSTSCVVPNFPYSILAESTYIKGYELLADHIWPTNPQVKDTPSKSQEEPVAAPVAEESPEPAPTNDEAPELDALTTATVEVTPSPLDNEQVPLVSTEAPTAPSSKSAPIEFLMMMGDFIYADVPYYFGDTVQAYRRLYRRAYASKSFRKIYERLPTYNIYDDHEFINNFGANGDDSSAPYLNASRAYEIYNGQANPDSKTKGVYYYDFRHGDTAFFVLDTRRYRSPPPLQKPYPFPISLFTPLVQAVAEGRNPFAAYFGEPNAPSNPIAEAVDETSRTMLGEEQLAALHSWIADVNRTATWKFVVSSVPLTAMWAGYDGHVDLWAGYMHERDTVLSLLSSVPNVVVLSGDRHEFAAVEFPRGKYLVREYSTSPLNQFYVPFSHTLSPKNARKISLVKKNVVTTEDGEEHIEEVSEEVEEEVLVKYIPNGNHKWATIEVDSMDSNAPKLKVEVYINGKLEWEQNVTGDPVELTHPTALVIPAQVQGVVQSLKNSLKGWFRSQ
;
A
#
# COMPACT_ATOMS: atom_id res chain seq x y z
N MET A 1 62.59 6.89 2.16
CA MET A 1 61.54 6.69 1.13
C MET A 1 60.20 6.51 1.83
N THR A 2 59.09 6.98 1.22
CA THR A 2 57.74 6.93 1.81
C THR A 2 57.12 5.54 1.70
N THR A 3 56.99 4.81 2.81
CA THR A 3 56.32 3.50 2.84
C THR A 3 54.80 3.65 2.79
N SER A 4 54.27 3.76 1.57
CA SER A 4 52.84 3.78 1.30
C SER A 4 52.24 2.37 1.37
N VAL A 5 51.11 2.25 2.08
CA VAL A 5 50.20 1.10 1.98
C VAL A 5 49.94 0.75 0.50
N PRO A 6 49.99 -0.55 0.09
CA PRO A 6 49.77 -0.95 -1.30
C PRO A 6 48.47 -0.38 -1.88
N PRO A 7 48.45 0.04 -3.17
CA PRO A 7 47.28 0.68 -3.77
C PRO A 7 46.05 -0.22 -3.71
N TYR A 8 46.20 -1.52 -3.98
CA TYR A 8 45.13 -2.51 -3.89
C TYR A 8 44.49 -2.59 -2.50
N SER A 9 45.28 -2.48 -1.43
CA SER A 9 44.76 -2.50 -0.06
C SER A 9 43.92 -1.26 0.24
N ARG A 10 44.30 -0.08 -0.28
CA ARG A 10 43.48 1.14 -0.17
C ARG A 10 42.18 1.02 -0.95
N VAL A 11 42.25 0.52 -2.20
CA VAL A 11 41.08 0.28 -3.04
C VAL A 11 40.10 -0.67 -2.36
N ALA A 12 40.59 -1.78 -1.79
CA ALA A 12 39.75 -2.75 -1.08
C ALA A 12 39.06 -2.16 0.17
N SER A 13 39.75 -1.32 0.96
CA SER A 13 39.10 -0.64 2.10
C SER A 13 38.02 0.34 1.62
N VAL A 14 38.32 1.19 0.64
CA VAL A 14 37.36 2.18 0.12
C VAL A 14 36.14 1.50 -0.51
N SER A 15 36.34 0.52 -1.40
CA SER A 15 35.22 -0.19 -2.04
C SER A 15 34.41 -0.99 -1.02
N SER A 16 35.03 -1.56 0.03
CA SER A 16 34.30 -2.20 1.12
C SER A 16 33.46 -1.23 1.95
N VAL A 17 33.93 0.00 2.18
CA VAL A 17 33.15 1.00 2.94
C VAL A 17 31.98 1.50 2.10
N CYS A 18 32.19 1.81 0.82
CA CYS A 18 31.12 2.16 -0.12
C CYS A 18 30.09 1.03 -0.25
N PHE A 19 30.54 -0.22 -0.46
CA PHE A 19 29.69 -1.41 -0.51
C PHE A 19 28.80 -1.54 0.74
N ARG A 20 29.38 -1.44 1.95
CA ARG A 20 28.62 -1.55 3.20
C ARG A 20 27.65 -0.40 3.42
N ALA A 21 28.02 0.82 3.04
CA ALA A 21 27.12 1.96 3.08
C ALA A 21 25.91 1.77 2.15
N VAL A 22 26.14 1.33 0.91
CA VAL A 22 25.05 1.02 -0.04
C VAL A 22 24.18 -0.12 0.47
N CYS A 23 24.75 -1.23 0.99
CA CYS A 23 23.95 -2.31 1.57
C CYS A 23 23.13 -1.85 2.78
N TYR A 24 23.68 -1.00 3.66
CA TYR A 24 22.93 -0.45 4.79
C TYR A 24 21.77 0.43 4.33
N ILE A 25 22.00 1.35 3.39
CA ILE A 25 20.96 2.18 2.77
C ILE A 25 19.88 1.29 2.15
N PHE A 26 20.28 0.31 1.34
CA PHE A 26 19.39 -0.60 0.63
C PHE A 26 18.48 -1.42 1.56
N PHE A 27 19.03 -1.95 2.66
CA PHE A 27 18.25 -2.76 3.59
C PHE A 27 17.43 -1.96 4.62
N ARG A 28 17.78 -0.69 4.89
CA ARG A 28 17.27 0.06 6.06
C ARG A 28 16.76 1.47 5.81
N ILE A 29 17.08 2.08 4.68
CA ILE A 29 16.70 3.47 4.37
C ILE A 29 15.87 3.56 3.09
N ILE A 30 16.21 2.86 2.01
CA ILE A 30 15.44 2.86 0.77
C ILE A 30 15.81 1.62 -0.08
N PRO A 31 14.86 0.74 -0.47
CA PRO A 31 15.15 -0.46 -1.26
C PRO A 31 15.33 -0.16 -2.76
N GLY A 32 15.79 1.05 -3.11
CA GLY A 32 15.68 1.61 -4.45
C GLY A 32 16.45 0.86 -5.54
N ARG A 33 15.85 0.82 -6.74
CA ARG A 33 16.31 0.15 -7.97
C ARG A 33 17.74 0.48 -8.44
N VAL A 34 18.33 1.58 -7.97
CA VAL A 34 19.73 1.97 -8.26
C VAL A 34 20.76 1.23 -7.40
N ALA A 35 20.38 0.70 -6.23
CA ALA A 35 21.34 0.08 -5.31
C ALA A 35 21.90 -1.28 -5.77
N PRO A 36 21.12 -2.24 -6.33
CA PRO A 36 21.64 -3.56 -6.70
C PRO A 36 22.82 -3.53 -7.69
N PRO A 37 22.83 -2.70 -8.76
CA PRO A 37 24.01 -2.53 -9.61
C PRO A 37 25.26 -2.08 -8.85
N PHE A 38 25.14 -1.09 -7.95
CA PHE A 38 26.29 -0.63 -7.14
C PHE A 38 26.77 -1.67 -6.14
N ILE A 39 25.87 -2.47 -5.56
CA ILE A 39 26.22 -3.60 -4.69
C ILE A 39 27.09 -4.60 -5.47
N VAL A 40 26.73 -4.96 -6.70
CA VAL A 40 27.52 -5.84 -7.57
C VAL A 40 28.85 -5.20 -7.97
N ILE A 41 28.87 -3.93 -8.36
CA ILE A 41 30.08 -3.21 -8.79
C ILE A 41 31.08 -3.07 -7.64
N PHE A 42 30.67 -2.54 -6.48
CA PHE A 42 31.58 -2.36 -5.35
C PHE A 42 32.06 -3.70 -4.76
N TYR A 43 31.22 -4.75 -4.77
CA TYR A 43 31.64 -6.09 -4.37
C TYR A 43 32.64 -6.70 -5.35
N SER A 44 32.44 -6.52 -6.67
CA SER A 44 33.39 -6.96 -7.70
C SER A 44 34.75 -6.27 -7.58
N ILE A 45 34.75 -4.94 -7.37
CA ILE A 45 35.98 -4.17 -7.13
C ILE A 45 36.65 -4.59 -5.81
N TYR A 46 35.87 -4.80 -4.75
CA TYR A 46 36.37 -5.30 -3.46
C TYR A 46 37.03 -6.67 -3.59
N THR A 47 36.36 -7.64 -4.19
CA THR A 47 36.85 -9.01 -4.32
C THR A 47 38.08 -9.10 -5.21
N LEU A 48 38.11 -8.35 -6.34
CA LEU A 48 39.30 -8.25 -7.18
C LEU A 48 40.48 -7.60 -6.46
N ALA A 49 40.27 -6.47 -5.77
CA ALA A 49 41.32 -5.78 -5.01
C ALA A 49 41.81 -6.61 -3.81
N TYR A 50 40.94 -7.40 -3.17
CA TYR A 50 41.27 -8.37 -2.13
C TYR A 50 42.10 -9.54 -2.68
N TRP A 51 41.78 -10.04 -3.87
CA TRP A 51 42.52 -11.15 -4.51
C TRP A 51 43.92 -10.70 -4.96
N LEU A 52 44.01 -9.58 -5.69
CA LEU A 52 45.29 -8.99 -6.13
C LEU A 52 46.14 -8.53 -4.93
N GLY A 53 45.54 -7.82 -3.97
CA GLY A 53 46.21 -7.38 -2.75
C GLY A 53 46.54 -8.51 -1.76
N GLY A 54 45.88 -9.67 -1.88
CA GLY A 54 46.10 -10.85 -1.04
C GLY A 54 47.50 -11.45 -1.16
N LEU A 55 48.19 -11.17 -2.28
CA LEU A 55 49.58 -11.53 -2.55
C LEU A 55 50.60 -10.52 -2.00
N GLN A 56 50.17 -9.31 -1.60
CA GLN A 56 51.04 -8.14 -1.39
C GLN A 56 50.93 -7.48 0.00
N VAL A 57 50.35 -8.17 0.97
CA VAL A 57 50.77 -8.00 2.38
C VAL A 57 51.56 -9.25 2.78
N PRO A 58 52.89 -9.26 2.59
CA PRO A 58 53.74 -10.29 3.17
C PRO A 58 53.52 -10.34 4.69
N ALA A 59 53.82 -11.48 5.32
CA ALA A 59 54.06 -11.53 6.75
C ALA A 59 55.41 -10.87 7.04
N LEU A 60 55.48 -9.54 6.84
CA LEU A 60 56.74 -8.84 6.71
C LEU A 60 57.43 -8.71 8.06
N ASP A 61 58.67 -9.16 8.07
CA ASP A 61 59.70 -8.88 9.04
C ASP A 61 59.47 -9.18 10.53
N LYS A 62 58.41 -9.86 11.02
CA LYS A 62 58.48 -10.33 12.43
C LYS A 62 59.63 -11.32 12.63
N ALA A 63 59.66 -12.40 11.83
CA ALA A 63 60.73 -13.39 11.85
C ALA A 63 62.10 -12.84 11.40
N LYS A 64 62.15 -11.84 10.51
CA LYS A 64 63.42 -11.20 10.09
C LYS A 64 63.92 -10.17 11.11
N LEU A 65 63.04 -9.46 11.82
CA LEU A 65 63.40 -8.56 12.92
C LEU A 65 63.83 -9.37 14.15
N GLU A 66 63.19 -10.52 14.41
CA GLU A 66 63.63 -11.49 15.41
C GLU A 66 65.02 -12.04 15.04
N ALA A 67 65.22 -12.54 13.81
CA ALA A 67 66.54 -12.99 13.34
C ALA A 67 67.60 -11.87 13.26
N ALA A 68 67.22 -10.62 13.02
CA ALA A 68 68.13 -9.47 13.04
C ALA A 68 68.54 -9.10 14.47
N ARG A 69 67.60 -9.11 15.42
CA ARG A 69 67.87 -8.95 16.86
C ARG A 69 68.74 -10.08 17.40
N GLU A 70 68.50 -11.31 16.96
CA GLU A 70 69.28 -12.50 17.32
C GLU A 70 70.70 -12.44 16.76
N LYS A 71 70.88 -12.01 15.50
CA LYS A 71 72.20 -11.68 14.94
C LYS A 71 72.90 -10.56 15.72
N GLN A 72 72.18 -9.52 16.14
CA GLN A 72 72.74 -8.40 16.90
C GLN A 72 73.17 -8.84 18.32
N ALA A 73 72.38 -9.68 18.99
CA ALA A 73 72.72 -10.28 20.27
C ALA A 73 73.96 -11.17 20.20
N ASN A 74 74.04 -12.04 19.18
CA ASN A 74 75.19 -12.91 18.93
C ASN A 74 76.42 -12.17 18.36
N GLY A 75 76.26 -10.93 17.88
CA GLY A 75 77.30 -10.10 17.27
C GLY A 75 78.06 -9.20 18.23
N SER A 76 77.65 -9.10 19.50
CA SER A 76 78.23 -8.19 20.51
C SER A 76 79.59 -8.69 21.08
N GLY A 77 80.48 -9.16 20.19
CA GLY A 77 81.64 -9.98 20.54
C GLY A 77 83.01 -9.51 20.03
N ASN A 78 83.12 -8.35 19.36
CA ASN A 78 84.38 -7.60 19.24
C ASN A 78 84.15 -6.17 18.70
N GLY A 79 85.03 -5.24 19.07
CA GLY A 79 84.88 -3.82 18.77
C GLY A 79 85.40 -3.39 17.39
N HIS A 80 84.49 -3.14 16.45
CA HIS A 80 84.69 -2.14 15.39
C HIS A 80 83.39 -1.38 15.16
N ILE A 81 83.51 -0.07 14.94
CA ILE A 81 82.40 0.79 14.55
C ILE A 81 82.51 0.97 13.04
N ASP A 82 81.62 0.32 12.31
CA ASP A 82 81.38 0.56 10.89
C ASP A 82 79.86 0.51 10.63
N ASP A 83 79.43 1.00 9.48
CA ASP A 83 78.08 1.57 9.26
C ASP A 83 76.92 0.67 9.74
N THR A 84 76.18 1.11 10.76
CA THR A 84 75.10 0.31 11.35
C THR A 84 73.85 0.39 10.49
N ASP A 85 73.61 -0.64 9.68
CA ASP A 85 72.37 -0.87 8.92
C ASP A 85 71.13 -0.53 9.76
N ALA A 86 70.41 0.52 9.36
CA ALA A 86 69.36 1.10 10.18
C ALA A 86 68.17 0.13 10.31
N ILE A 87 68.05 -0.50 11.49
CA ILE A 87 67.02 -1.51 11.80
C ILE A 87 65.65 -1.04 11.31
N PRO A 88 64.97 -1.79 10.43
CA PRO A 88 63.64 -1.42 9.94
C PRO A 88 62.68 -1.19 11.11
N LYS A 89 62.22 0.05 11.28
CA LYS A 89 61.30 0.41 12.37
C LYS A 89 60.02 -0.43 12.23
N TYR A 90 59.81 -1.33 13.18
CA TYR A 90 58.57 -2.11 13.28
C TYR A 90 57.39 -1.14 13.29
N ARG A 91 56.59 -1.19 12.21
CA ARG A 91 55.47 -0.29 12.03
C ARG A 91 54.23 -1.01 12.54
N ASP A 92 53.89 -0.74 13.79
CA ASP A 92 52.68 -1.28 14.43
C ASP A 92 51.46 -0.59 13.81
N THR A 93 50.97 -1.15 12.69
CA THR A 93 49.87 -0.59 11.88
C THR A 93 48.56 -1.35 12.02
N ASP A 94 48.47 -2.32 12.93
CA ASP A 94 47.24 -3.09 13.13
C ASP A 94 46.24 -2.25 13.95
N ASN A 95 45.45 -1.45 13.24
CA ASN A 95 44.33 -0.67 13.79
C ASN A 95 43.42 -1.60 14.61
N ALA A 96 42.89 -1.09 15.74
CA ALA A 96 42.13 -1.86 16.72
C ALA A 96 41.13 -2.82 16.05
N PRO A 97 41.05 -4.12 16.41
CA PRO A 97 40.36 -5.14 15.62
C PRO A 97 38.93 -4.78 15.19
N GLY A 98 38.15 -4.12 16.07
CA GLY A 98 36.82 -3.60 15.73
C GLY A 98 36.82 -2.56 14.60
N THR A 99 37.73 -1.58 14.63
CA THR A 99 37.89 -0.59 13.55
C THR A 99 38.38 -1.22 12.24
N THR A 100 39.31 -2.18 12.32
CA THR A 100 39.77 -2.98 11.18
C THR A 100 38.63 -3.79 10.56
N MET A 101 37.78 -4.42 11.38
CA MET A 101 36.59 -5.13 10.90
C MET A 101 35.54 -4.19 10.33
N LEU A 102 35.25 -3.04 10.96
CA LEU A 102 34.17 -2.12 10.58
C LEU A 102 34.42 -1.40 9.26
N PHE A 103 35.62 -0.83 9.10
CA PHE A 103 36.02 -0.08 7.90
C PHE A 103 36.87 -0.91 6.91
N THR A 104 37.03 -2.21 7.15
CA THR A 104 37.85 -3.13 6.34
C THR A 104 39.25 -2.58 6.08
N LEU A 105 39.89 -2.07 7.14
CA LEU A 105 41.20 -1.42 7.06
C LEU A 105 42.31 -2.44 6.70
N PRO A 106 43.43 -1.99 6.12
CA PRO A 106 44.59 -2.85 5.91
C PRO A 106 45.13 -3.33 7.27
N SER A 107 45.28 -4.65 7.42
CA SER A 107 45.81 -5.30 8.63
C SER A 107 46.72 -6.47 8.25
N SER A 108 47.73 -6.73 9.08
CA SER A 108 48.65 -7.88 8.93
C SER A 108 47.93 -9.22 9.12
N SER A 109 46.86 -9.25 9.92
CA SER A 109 46.18 -10.47 10.34
C SER A 109 45.40 -11.14 9.21
N ARG A 110 45.82 -12.36 8.85
CA ARG A 110 45.10 -13.23 7.90
C ARG A 110 43.67 -13.55 8.37
N MET A 111 43.44 -13.59 9.69
CA MET A 111 42.12 -13.89 10.26
C MET A 111 41.17 -12.70 10.10
N LEU A 112 41.61 -11.48 10.43
CA LEU A 112 40.79 -10.27 10.27
C LEU A 112 40.43 -10.03 8.80
N ARG A 113 41.37 -10.24 7.87
CA ARG A 113 41.10 -10.15 6.42
C ARG A 113 40.05 -11.17 5.95
N ARG A 114 40.14 -12.42 6.40
CA ARG A 114 39.15 -13.47 6.10
C ARG A 114 37.76 -13.15 6.67
N ILE A 115 37.69 -12.64 7.90
CA ILE A 115 36.42 -12.24 8.54
C ILE A 115 35.78 -11.08 7.79
N SER A 116 36.52 -10.02 7.45
CA SER A 116 35.98 -8.88 6.69
C SER A 116 35.52 -9.28 5.28
N PHE A 117 36.22 -10.22 4.63
CA PHE A 117 35.76 -10.82 3.37
C PHE A 117 34.44 -11.59 3.56
N ALA A 118 34.36 -12.49 4.54
CA ALA A 118 33.15 -13.27 4.81
C ALA A 118 31.93 -12.37 5.12
N ILE A 119 32.11 -11.31 5.91
CA ILE A 119 31.05 -10.31 6.19
C ILE A 119 30.57 -9.66 4.88
N ASN A 120 31.49 -9.26 4.00
CA ASN A 120 31.12 -8.65 2.73
C ASN A 120 30.39 -9.65 1.80
N SER A 121 30.86 -10.90 1.73
CA SER A 121 30.19 -11.96 0.96
C SER A 121 28.79 -12.26 1.49
N ILE A 122 28.59 -12.32 2.82
CA ILE A 122 27.28 -12.50 3.43
C ILE A 122 26.36 -11.34 3.04
N LEU A 123 26.79 -10.09 3.21
CA LEU A 123 25.99 -8.91 2.80
C LEU A 123 25.64 -8.93 1.31
N PHE A 124 26.54 -9.40 0.44
CA PHE A 124 26.28 -9.54 -0.98
C PHE A 124 25.21 -10.60 -1.26
N PHE A 125 25.33 -11.79 -0.67
CA PHE A 125 24.33 -12.84 -0.84
C PHE A 125 22.97 -12.47 -0.24
N LEU A 126 22.91 -11.72 0.87
CA LEU A 126 21.67 -11.19 1.41
C LEU A 126 21.02 -10.14 0.49
N ALA A 127 21.81 -9.35 -0.23
CA ALA A 127 21.27 -8.40 -1.20
C ALA A 127 20.71 -9.12 -2.43
N MET A 128 21.41 -10.15 -2.92
CA MET A 128 20.91 -11.00 -4.01
C MET A 128 19.67 -11.82 -3.58
N ASP A 129 19.60 -12.29 -2.34
CA ASP A 129 18.41 -12.93 -1.76
C ASP A 129 17.20 -11.98 -1.78
N TYR A 130 17.35 -10.74 -1.29
CA TYR A 130 16.25 -9.77 -1.28
C TYR A 130 15.77 -9.42 -2.69
N VAL A 131 16.70 -9.18 -3.62
CA VAL A 131 16.38 -8.86 -5.03
C VAL A 131 15.75 -10.04 -5.78
N SER A 132 16.18 -11.27 -5.53
CA SER A 132 15.75 -12.44 -6.33
C SER A 132 14.57 -13.23 -5.76
N LYS A 133 14.25 -13.08 -4.46
CA LYS A 133 13.06 -13.66 -3.83
C LYS A 133 11.75 -13.42 -4.62
N PRO A 134 11.47 -12.22 -5.15
CA PRO A 134 10.30 -11.98 -6.00
C PRO A 134 10.23 -12.79 -7.30
N HIS A 135 11.36 -13.33 -7.78
CA HIS A 135 11.42 -14.20 -8.95
C HIS A 135 11.27 -15.68 -8.55
N PHE A 136 12.08 -16.15 -7.59
CA PHE A 136 12.15 -17.56 -7.20
C PHE A 136 10.99 -18.05 -6.31
N GLN A 137 10.20 -17.14 -5.71
CA GLN A 137 9.02 -17.48 -4.92
C GLN A 137 7.76 -16.83 -5.55
N PRO A 138 7.21 -17.40 -6.64
CA PRO A 138 6.13 -16.81 -7.44
C PRO A 138 4.70 -17.11 -6.95
N ALA A 139 4.55 -17.90 -5.88
CA ALA A 139 3.28 -18.22 -5.20
C ALA A 139 2.14 -18.70 -6.14
N HIS A 140 2.42 -19.65 -7.04
CA HIS A 140 1.40 -20.23 -7.94
C HIS A 140 0.34 -21.05 -7.20
N ASP A 141 0.74 -21.62 -6.06
CA ASP A 141 -0.02 -22.38 -5.05
C ASP A 141 -0.94 -21.51 -4.17
N LEU A 142 -0.90 -20.17 -4.32
CA LEU A 142 -1.77 -19.27 -3.58
C LEU A 142 -3.25 -19.60 -3.76
N GLN A 143 -3.91 -19.91 -2.64
CA GLN A 143 -5.37 -20.00 -2.52
C GLN A 143 -5.87 -18.94 -1.55
N PHE A 144 -6.95 -18.23 -1.91
CA PHE A 144 -7.64 -17.31 -1.01
C PHE A 144 -9.10 -17.13 -1.41
N ALA A 145 -9.93 -16.73 -0.44
CA ALA A 145 -11.19 -16.04 -0.69
C ALA A 145 -11.17 -14.70 0.06
N ARG A 146 -11.81 -13.68 -0.50
CA ARG A 146 -11.98 -12.38 0.15
C ARG A 146 -13.28 -11.69 -0.26
N VAL A 147 -13.64 -10.69 0.51
CA VAL A 147 -14.72 -9.76 0.20
C VAL A 147 -14.12 -8.57 -0.57
N GLY A 148 -14.81 -8.15 -1.62
CA GLY A 148 -14.55 -6.91 -2.36
C GLY A 148 -15.55 -5.83 -1.97
N ALA A 149 -16.07 -5.10 -2.95
CA ALA A 149 -17.14 -4.13 -2.80
C ALA A 149 -18.33 -4.70 -2.03
N VAL A 150 -18.76 -3.99 -0.99
CA VAL A 150 -20.02 -4.24 -0.28
C VAL A 150 -20.88 -2.99 -0.35
N ASP A 151 -22.14 -3.21 -0.69
CA ASP A 151 -23.22 -2.24 -0.76
C ASP A 151 -24.42 -2.76 0.07
N SER A 152 -25.40 -1.89 0.28
CA SER A 152 -26.67 -2.14 0.93
C SER A 152 -27.45 -3.36 0.40
N THR A 153 -27.26 -3.75 -0.86
CA THR A 153 -28.00 -4.88 -1.47
C THR A 153 -27.12 -5.90 -2.20
N SER A 154 -25.80 -5.73 -2.20
CA SER A 154 -24.88 -6.60 -2.93
C SER A 154 -23.48 -6.68 -2.31
N ALA A 155 -22.78 -7.78 -2.57
CA ALA A 155 -21.39 -7.99 -2.14
C ALA A 155 -20.60 -8.75 -3.20
N LYS A 156 -19.37 -8.32 -3.50
CA LYS A 156 -18.44 -9.05 -4.38
C LYS A 156 -17.62 -10.05 -3.56
N ILE A 157 -17.61 -11.30 -3.99
CA ILE A 157 -16.74 -12.36 -3.46
C ILE A 157 -15.68 -12.69 -4.50
N ILE A 158 -14.40 -12.68 -4.10
CA ILE A 158 -13.25 -12.93 -4.95
C ILE A 158 -12.54 -14.17 -4.45
N VAL A 159 -12.20 -15.09 -5.35
CA VAL A 159 -11.60 -16.39 -5.05
C VAL A 159 -10.42 -16.63 -5.98
N ARG A 160 -9.30 -17.14 -5.46
CA ARG A 160 -8.21 -17.71 -6.28
C ARG A 160 -8.09 -19.21 -6.06
N TYR A 161 -8.13 -19.97 -7.16
CA TYR A 161 -7.81 -21.39 -7.20
C TYR A 161 -6.28 -21.58 -7.30
N PRO A 162 -5.66 -22.52 -6.57
CA PRO A 162 -4.22 -22.82 -6.70
C PRO A 162 -3.96 -23.42 -8.08
N ALA A 163 -2.98 -22.91 -8.83
CA ALA A 163 -2.77 -23.32 -10.21
C ALA A 163 -2.58 -24.85 -10.30
N PRO A 164 -3.39 -25.58 -11.11
CA PRO A 164 -3.28 -27.04 -11.20
C PRO A 164 -1.88 -27.48 -11.59
N VAL A 165 -1.36 -28.50 -10.92
CA VAL A 165 -0.08 -29.12 -11.28
C VAL A 165 -0.20 -29.67 -12.69
N GLU A 166 0.67 -29.22 -13.60
CA GLU A 166 0.66 -29.71 -14.97
C GLU A 166 0.96 -31.22 -14.99
N PRO A 167 0.21 -32.02 -15.77
CA PRO A 167 0.46 -33.45 -15.84
C PRO A 167 1.86 -33.69 -16.42
N SER A 168 2.70 -34.42 -15.69
CA SER A 168 4.05 -34.78 -16.15
C SER A 168 3.99 -35.40 -17.56
N PRO A 169 4.94 -35.11 -18.46
CA PRO A 169 4.90 -35.50 -19.88
C PRO A 169 5.10 -37.01 -20.15
N THR A 170 4.77 -37.84 -19.16
CA THR A 170 4.80 -39.31 -19.20
C THR A 170 3.38 -39.91 -19.19
N ALA A 171 2.35 -39.09 -18.98
CA ALA A 171 0.94 -39.52 -18.99
C ALA A 171 0.38 -39.62 -20.43
N THR A 172 0.90 -40.56 -21.22
CA THR A 172 0.39 -40.87 -22.56
C THR A 172 -0.98 -41.53 -22.47
N THR A 173 -2.03 -40.72 -22.30
CA THR A 173 -3.42 -41.19 -22.26
C THR A 173 -3.84 -41.66 -23.65
N THR A 174 -4.09 -42.96 -23.81
CA THR A 174 -4.56 -43.54 -25.07
C THR A 174 -6.04 -43.22 -25.31
N THR A 175 -6.34 -42.01 -25.79
CA THR A 175 -7.67 -41.64 -26.28
C THR A 175 -7.96 -42.33 -27.61
N THR A 176 -8.97 -43.18 -27.61
CA THR A 176 -9.45 -43.93 -28.79
C THR A 176 -9.95 -42.97 -29.89
N SER A 177 -9.60 -43.25 -31.14
CA SER A 177 -10.00 -42.42 -32.29
C SER A 177 -11.50 -42.49 -32.58
N ALA A 178 -12.15 -41.32 -32.66
CA ALA A 178 -13.44 -41.13 -33.32
C ALA A 178 -13.22 -40.66 -34.78
N PRO A 179 -14.17 -40.90 -35.72
CA PRO A 179 -13.91 -40.75 -37.15
C PRO A 179 -13.84 -39.28 -37.62
N SER A 180 -13.01 -39.03 -38.62
CA SER A 180 -12.88 -37.73 -39.30
C SER A 180 -14.11 -37.39 -40.15
N PRO A 181 -14.63 -36.15 -40.10
CA PRO A 181 -15.54 -35.65 -41.13
C PRO A 181 -14.81 -35.42 -42.46
N THR A 182 -15.58 -35.34 -43.55
CA THR A 182 -15.14 -35.18 -44.94
C THR A 182 -14.20 -33.98 -45.13
N PRO A 183 -13.14 -34.08 -45.99
CA PRO A 183 -12.24 -32.96 -46.24
C PRO A 183 -12.99 -31.74 -46.77
N SER A 184 -12.63 -30.57 -46.21
CA SER A 184 -13.19 -29.29 -46.63
C SER A 184 -12.40 -28.69 -47.80
N ILE A 185 -12.94 -27.62 -48.38
CA ILE A 185 -12.41 -26.91 -49.57
C ILE A 185 -10.92 -26.51 -49.44
N ILE A 186 -10.38 -26.44 -48.22
CA ILE A 186 -8.98 -26.08 -47.92
C ILE A 186 -7.96 -27.03 -48.58
N GLU A 187 -8.20 -28.35 -48.60
CA GLU A 187 -7.25 -29.31 -49.22
C GLU A 187 -7.13 -29.08 -50.74
N ALA A 188 -8.25 -28.76 -51.40
CA ALA A 188 -8.28 -28.43 -52.83
C ALA A 188 -7.64 -27.06 -53.17
N ILE A 189 -7.32 -26.23 -52.16
CA ILE A 189 -6.59 -24.97 -52.33
C ILE A 189 -5.08 -25.20 -52.20
N HIS A 190 -4.63 -26.07 -51.29
CA HIS A 190 -3.19 -26.41 -51.17
C HIS A 190 -2.66 -27.10 -52.44
N ASP A 191 -3.35 -28.14 -52.91
CA ASP A 191 -2.95 -28.92 -54.09
C ASP A 191 -2.89 -28.08 -55.40
N ALA A 192 -3.52 -26.89 -55.39
CA ALA A 192 -3.53 -25.94 -56.49
C ALA A 192 -2.42 -24.86 -56.42
N VAL A 193 -1.73 -24.72 -55.28
CA VAL A 193 -0.74 -23.65 -55.03
C VAL A 193 0.70 -24.18 -55.06
N ASP A 194 0.95 -25.39 -54.57
CA ASP A 194 2.30 -25.97 -54.46
C ASP A 194 3.03 -26.18 -55.80
N GLY A 195 2.32 -26.04 -56.93
CA GLY A 195 2.90 -26.14 -58.28
C GLY A 195 3.57 -24.86 -58.81
N ILE A 196 3.24 -23.66 -58.29
CA ILE A 196 3.69 -22.38 -58.88
C ILE A 196 3.90 -21.27 -57.82
N LEU A 197 5.06 -21.25 -57.16
CA LEU A 197 5.85 -20.07 -56.71
C LEU A 197 7.02 -20.54 -55.82
N PRO A 198 8.14 -19.78 -55.70
CA PRO A 198 9.20 -20.12 -54.77
C PRO A 198 8.85 -19.68 -53.34
N GLU A 199 8.92 -20.64 -52.40
CA GLU A 199 9.03 -20.53 -50.93
C GLU A 199 8.81 -19.14 -50.32
N ILE A 200 7.55 -18.68 -50.27
CA ILE A 200 7.17 -17.48 -49.52
C ILE A 200 7.10 -17.85 -48.03
N THR A 201 8.11 -17.45 -47.27
CA THR A 201 8.08 -17.56 -45.80
C THR A 201 7.00 -16.62 -45.27
N LEU A 202 5.90 -17.17 -44.75
CA LEU A 202 4.84 -16.38 -44.14
C LEU A 202 5.37 -15.65 -42.89
N PRO A 203 4.95 -14.39 -42.64
CA PRO A 203 5.25 -13.74 -41.37
C PRO A 203 4.65 -14.54 -40.20
N ALA A 204 5.37 -14.64 -39.08
CA ALA A 204 4.94 -15.43 -37.90
C ALA A 204 3.53 -15.08 -37.38
N VAL A 205 3.08 -13.84 -37.60
CA VAL A 205 1.71 -13.37 -37.34
C VAL A 205 0.64 -14.25 -38.02
N VAL A 206 0.94 -14.81 -39.19
CA VAL A 206 0.01 -15.68 -39.94
C VAL A 206 -0.05 -17.09 -39.34
N GLU A 207 1.07 -17.63 -38.85
CA GLU A 207 1.05 -18.90 -38.09
C GLU A 207 0.29 -18.72 -36.76
N GLU A 208 0.51 -17.63 -36.04
CA GLU A 208 -0.19 -17.32 -34.78
C GLU A 208 -1.72 -17.28 -34.99
N ILE A 209 -2.19 -16.63 -36.05
CA ILE A 209 -3.62 -16.58 -36.45
C ILE A 209 -4.19 -17.96 -36.85
N LEU A 210 -3.36 -18.86 -37.38
CA LEU A 210 -3.78 -20.19 -37.84
C LEU A 210 -3.69 -21.28 -36.75
N THR A 211 -2.97 -21.06 -35.66
CA THR A 211 -3.01 -21.98 -34.51
C THR A 211 -4.36 -21.88 -33.78
N PRO A 212 -5.09 -23.00 -33.58
CA PRO A 212 -6.32 -22.98 -32.80
C PRO A 212 -5.96 -22.70 -31.33
N THR A 213 -6.32 -21.50 -30.84
CA THR A 213 -6.04 -21.10 -29.46
C THR A 213 -6.62 -22.15 -28.50
N PRO A 214 -5.80 -22.78 -27.64
CA PRO A 214 -6.31 -23.81 -26.74
C PRO A 214 -7.36 -23.20 -25.81
N THR A 215 -8.49 -23.90 -25.64
CA THR A 215 -9.55 -23.45 -24.74
C THR A 215 -8.98 -23.26 -23.33
N PRO A 216 -9.12 -22.06 -22.72
CA PRO A 216 -8.46 -21.76 -21.47
C PRO A 216 -8.97 -22.70 -20.38
N ARG A 217 -8.05 -23.26 -19.58
CA ARG A 217 -8.42 -24.13 -18.47
C ARG A 217 -9.27 -23.34 -17.46
N ILE A 218 -10.41 -23.90 -17.06
CA ILE A 218 -11.39 -23.30 -16.14
C ILE A 218 -11.67 -24.29 -15.00
N THR A 219 -11.85 -23.77 -13.80
CA THR A 219 -12.38 -24.47 -12.62
C THR A 219 -13.43 -23.58 -11.95
N SER A 220 -14.40 -24.18 -11.25
CA SER A 220 -15.60 -23.48 -10.79
C SER A 220 -16.09 -23.96 -9.43
N LEU A 221 -16.58 -23.04 -8.61
CA LEU A 221 -17.13 -23.30 -7.26
C LEU A 221 -18.50 -22.68 -7.08
N ARG A 222 -19.29 -23.21 -6.16
CA ARG A 222 -20.47 -22.52 -5.63
C ARG A 222 -20.10 -21.70 -4.41
N VAL A 223 -20.52 -20.43 -4.38
CA VAL A 223 -20.54 -19.63 -3.15
C VAL A 223 -21.85 -19.93 -2.43
N GLN A 224 -21.78 -20.52 -1.23
CA GLN A 224 -22.94 -20.63 -0.33
C GLN A 224 -22.90 -19.51 0.70
N TRP A 225 -24.05 -18.93 1.03
CA TRP A 225 -24.16 -17.83 1.99
C TRP A 225 -25.41 -17.93 2.87
N ARG A 226 -25.43 -17.19 3.99
CA ARG A 226 -26.58 -17.09 4.92
C ARG A 226 -26.57 -15.77 5.69
N ASN A 227 -27.73 -15.34 6.19
CA ASN A 227 -27.86 -14.18 7.08
C ASN A 227 -27.73 -14.64 8.54
N VAL A 228 -26.97 -13.89 9.35
CA VAL A 228 -26.64 -14.25 10.75
C VAL A 228 -27.16 -13.20 11.74
N GLY A 229 -27.96 -12.23 11.27
CA GLY A 229 -28.50 -11.14 12.08
C GLY A 229 -29.36 -11.59 13.28
N LEU A 230 -29.46 -10.68 14.26
CA LEU A 230 -30.05 -10.83 15.61
C LEU A 230 -31.51 -11.33 15.70
N ALA A 231 -32.19 -11.58 14.58
CA ALA A 231 -33.58 -12.05 14.51
C ALA A 231 -33.77 -13.24 13.55
N SER A 232 -32.69 -13.96 13.23
CA SER A 232 -32.73 -15.12 12.33
C SER A 232 -33.62 -16.25 12.87
N SER A 233 -34.59 -16.69 12.07
CA SER A 233 -35.36 -17.91 12.34
C SER A 233 -34.53 -19.17 12.03
N ALA A 234 -35.08 -20.34 12.31
CA ALA A 234 -34.46 -21.61 11.93
C ALA A 234 -34.30 -21.78 10.39
N LEU A 235 -35.07 -21.02 9.58
CA LEU A 235 -34.95 -21.00 8.13
C LEU A 235 -33.83 -20.07 7.64
N ASP A 236 -33.65 -18.91 8.28
CA ASP A 236 -32.65 -17.91 7.87
C ASP A 236 -31.20 -18.36 8.11
N ASN A 237 -31.01 -19.28 9.08
CA ASN A 237 -29.72 -19.89 9.40
C ASN A 237 -29.25 -20.96 8.40
N ALA A 238 -30.09 -21.33 7.42
CA ALA A 238 -29.78 -22.33 6.40
C ALA A 238 -28.83 -21.76 5.32
N TRP A 239 -27.94 -22.61 4.80
CA TRP A 239 -27.06 -22.25 3.70
C TRP A 239 -27.84 -22.12 2.39
N THR A 240 -27.88 -20.91 1.84
CA THR A 240 -28.43 -20.63 0.51
C THR A 240 -27.38 -20.92 -0.56
N ASP A 241 -27.76 -21.69 -1.57
CA ASP A 241 -26.96 -21.91 -2.77
C ASP A 241 -26.93 -20.61 -3.61
N GLY A 242 -25.79 -19.93 -3.58
CA GLY A 242 -25.52 -18.75 -4.39
C GLY A 242 -24.92 -19.09 -5.75
N SER A 243 -24.48 -18.04 -6.44
CA SER A 243 -23.88 -18.10 -7.76
C SER A 243 -22.60 -18.94 -7.81
N ILE A 244 -22.31 -19.47 -9.00
CA ILE A 244 -21.04 -20.13 -9.30
C ILE A 244 -19.99 -19.05 -9.62
N VAL A 245 -18.80 -19.17 -9.04
CA VAL A 245 -17.62 -18.38 -9.40
C VAL A 245 -16.72 -19.24 -10.30
N GLU A 246 -16.40 -18.72 -11.48
CA GLU A 246 -15.51 -19.35 -12.46
C GLU A 246 -14.11 -18.72 -12.36
N MET A 247 -13.09 -19.57 -12.40
CA MET A 247 -11.67 -19.21 -12.26
C MET A 247 -10.92 -19.80 -13.46
N SER A 248 -10.36 -18.93 -14.30
CA SER A 248 -9.63 -19.36 -15.51
C SER A 248 -8.13 -19.11 -15.42
N GLU A 249 -7.35 -19.95 -16.09
CA GLU A 249 -5.92 -19.74 -16.30
C GLU A 249 -5.61 -18.37 -16.93
N SER A 250 -6.46 -17.94 -17.88
CA SER A 250 -6.34 -16.63 -18.53
C SER A 250 -6.48 -15.46 -17.54
N ARG A 251 -7.15 -15.65 -16.40
CA ARG A 251 -7.25 -14.70 -15.27
C ARG A 251 -6.41 -15.12 -14.05
N ASP A 252 -5.32 -15.87 -14.25
CA ASP A 252 -4.42 -16.35 -13.18
C ASP A 252 -5.16 -17.08 -12.05
N TRP A 253 -6.18 -17.83 -12.42
CA TRP A 253 -7.05 -18.61 -11.55
C TRP A 253 -7.84 -17.77 -10.52
N VAL A 254 -7.99 -16.46 -10.75
CA VAL A 254 -8.84 -15.58 -9.92
C VAL A 254 -10.21 -15.36 -10.58
N GLY A 255 -11.26 -15.68 -9.84
CA GLY A 255 -12.66 -15.42 -10.19
C GLY A 255 -13.29 -14.39 -9.25
N MET A 256 -14.33 -13.71 -9.73
CA MET A 256 -15.15 -12.79 -8.95
C MET A 256 -16.63 -13.07 -9.22
N VAL A 257 -17.46 -13.04 -8.19
CA VAL A 257 -18.92 -13.15 -8.31
C VAL A 257 -19.61 -12.13 -7.41
N LYS A 258 -20.68 -11.51 -7.92
CA LYS A 258 -21.46 -10.50 -7.19
C LYS A 258 -22.75 -11.14 -6.65
N LEU A 259 -22.83 -11.29 -5.33
CA LEU A 259 -24.06 -11.63 -4.63
C LEU A 259 -24.99 -10.41 -4.66
N THR A 260 -26.29 -10.63 -4.89
CA THR A 260 -27.29 -9.56 -5.06
C THR A 260 -28.62 -9.93 -4.40
N GLY A 261 -29.42 -8.93 -4.02
CA GLY A 261 -30.69 -9.16 -3.33
C GLY A 261 -30.51 -9.34 -1.81
N LEU A 262 -29.38 -8.86 -1.29
CA LEU A 262 -29.10 -8.84 0.14
C LEU A 262 -29.92 -7.74 0.83
N GLN A 263 -30.13 -7.87 2.13
CA GLN A 263 -30.76 -6.86 2.98
C GLN A 263 -29.69 -5.88 3.49
N ALA A 264 -30.03 -4.61 3.67
CA ALA A 264 -29.11 -3.58 4.16
C ALA A 264 -28.77 -3.75 5.66
N SER A 265 -27.64 -3.18 6.10
CA SER A 265 -27.18 -3.18 7.50
C SER A 265 -27.09 -4.57 8.17
N SER A 266 -27.01 -5.64 7.38
CA SER A 266 -27.19 -7.03 7.82
C SER A 266 -25.89 -7.83 7.74
N GLU A 267 -25.69 -8.73 8.69
CA GLU A 267 -24.50 -9.58 8.76
C GLU A 267 -24.70 -10.89 7.99
N TYR A 268 -23.71 -11.23 7.17
CA TYR A 268 -23.72 -12.39 6.30
C TYR A 268 -22.46 -13.24 6.50
N GLU A 269 -22.64 -14.55 6.38
CA GLU A 269 -21.55 -15.53 6.29
C GLU A 269 -21.55 -16.16 4.90
N PHE A 270 -20.36 -16.49 4.38
CA PHE A 270 -20.20 -17.27 3.16
C PHE A 270 -19.10 -18.34 3.27
N ARG A 271 -19.25 -19.40 2.48
CA ARG A 271 -18.29 -20.49 2.32
C ARG A 271 -18.21 -20.94 0.86
N LEU A 272 -17.12 -21.61 0.52
CA LEU A 272 -16.88 -22.16 -0.82
C LEU A 272 -17.15 -23.67 -0.85
N VAL A 273 -17.82 -24.12 -1.90
CA VAL A 273 -18.23 -25.52 -2.07
C VAL A 273 -17.94 -25.96 -3.51
N GLU A 274 -17.34 -27.14 -3.67
CA GLU A 274 -17.19 -27.79 -4.97
C GLU A 274 -18.56 -28.14 -5.57
N LEU A 275 -18.63 -28.30 -6.90
CA LEU A 275 -19.88 -28.62 -7.59
C LEU A 275 -20.48 -29.99 -7.22
N ASN A 276 -19.70 -30.84 -6.52
CA ASN A 276 -20.15 -32.12 -5.94
C ASN A 276 -20.77 -31.99 -4.53
N GLY A 277 -20.76 -30.79 -3.92
CA GLY A 277 -21.28 -30.52 -2.57
C GLY A 277 -20.25 -30.55 -1.43
N THR A 278 -18.98 -30.85 -1.71
CA THR A 278 -17.90 -30.86 -0.72
C THR A 278 -17.47 -29.43 -0.38
N VAL A 279 -17.42 -29.08 0.90
CA VAL A 279 -16.91 -27.78 1.36
C VAL A 279 -15.39 -27.75 1.17
N TRP A 280 -14.87 -26.70 0.52
CA TRP A 280 -13.42 -26.55 0.35
C TRP A 280 -12.79 -26.07 1.66
N SER A 281 -11.74 -26.76 2.08
CA SER A 281 -10.81 -26.44 3.19
C SER A 281 -10.06 -25.09 3.13
N SER A 282 -10.28 -24.25 2.12
CA SER A 282 -9.63 -22.93 2.01
C SER A 282 -10.61 -21.87 1.51
N PRO A 283 -10.88 -20.80 2.28
CA PRO A 283 -10.34 -20.51 3.61
C PRO A 283 -10.76 -21.57 4.64
N GLU A 284 -9.90 -21.80 5.64
CA GLU A 284 -10.06 -22.83 6.68
C GLU A 284 -11.28 -22.61 7.59
N ARG A 285 -11.90 -21.42 7.49
CA ARG A 285 -13.06 -20.97 8.26
C ARG A 285 -14.05 -20.28 7.33
N THR A 286 -15.33 -20.30 7.71
CA THR A 286 -16.34 -19.41 7.14
C THR A 286 -15.90 -17.95 7.26
N LEU A 287 -16.11 -17.18 6.20
CA LEU A 287 -15.83 -15.73 6.17
C LEU A 287 -17.15 -14.96 6.28
N SER A 288 -17.08 -13.75 6.82
CA SER A 288 -18.24 -12.88 7.04
C SER A 288 -18.07 -11.50 6.41
N PHE A 289 -19.19 -10.83 6.19
CA PHE A 289 -19.27 -9.43 5.79
C PHE A 289 -20.58 -8.81 6.28
N ARG A 290 -20.66 -7.48 6.26
CA ARG A 290 -21.86 -6.73 6.64
C ARG A 290 -22.25 -5.78 5.51
N THR A 291 -23.51 -5.81 5.10
CA THR A 291 -24.03 -4.88 4.08
C THR A 291 -24.14 -3.46 4.64
N THR A 292 -23.90 -2.46 3.80
CA THR A 292 -23.92 -1.06 4.25
C THR A 292 -25.36 -0.57 4.54
N PRO A 293 -25.54 0.56 5.23
CA PRO A 293 -26.85 1.20 5.33
C PRO A 293 -27.35 1.65 3.95
N ASP A 294 -28.66 1.57 3.73
CA ASP A 294 -29.29 1.95 2.45
C ASP A 294 -29.17 3.48 2.23
N PRO A 295 -28.43 3.94 1.20
CA PRO A 295 -28.15 5.35 0.96
C PRO A 295 -29.38 6.18 0.54
N ARG A 296 -30.54 5.55 0.33
CA ARG A 296 -31.81 6.22 0.00
C ARG A 296 -32.58 6.66 1.25
N LEU A 297 -32.24 6.08 2.41
CA LEU A 297 -32.81 6.46 3.70
C LEU A 297 -32.07 7.67 4.25
N ALA A 298 -32.80 8.76 4.52
CA ALA A 298 -32.25 9.94 5.21
C ALA A 298 -32.08 9.63 6.70
N ARG A 299 -31.02 8.88 7.01
CA ARG A 299 -30.54 8.57 8.36
C ARG A 299 -29.02 8.72 8.36
N GLY A 300 -28.48 9.24 9.46
CA GLY A 300 -27.05 9.27 9.67
C GLY A 300 -26.43 7.87 9.74
N SER A 301 -25.12 7.83 9.53
CA SER A 301 -24.28 6.64 9.66
C SER A 301 -23.29 6.84 10.80
N HIS A 302 -22.98 5.77 11.53
CA HIS A 302 -21.89 5.73 12.51
C HIS A 302 -21.00 4.52 12.21
N PHE A 303 -19.82 4.78 11.63
CA PHE A 303 -18.88 3.73 11.20
C PHE A 303 -17.44 4.24 11.19
N ARG A 304 -16.48 3.31 11.19
CA ARG A 304 -15.07 3.60 10.91
C ARG A 304 -14.59 2.97 9.62
N PHE A 305 -13.55 3.54 9.03
CA PHE A 305 -12.75 2.91 7.99
C PHE A 305 -11.27 3.28 8.16
N VAL A 306 -10.38 2.59 7.43
CA VAL A 306 -8.94 2.85 7.44
C VAL A 306 -8.49 3.31 6.07
N SER A 307 -7.54 4.25 5.99
CA SER A 307 -6.87 4.66 4.74
C SER A 307 -5.34 4.63 4.86
N THR A 308 -4.69 4.16 3.79
CA THR A 308 -3.22 4.13 3.62
C THR A 308 -2.84 3.77 2.18
N SER A 309 -1.56 3.92 1.81
CA SER A 309 -0.93 3.37 0.60
C SER A 309 0.42 2.70 0.94
N CYS A 310 1.18 2.30 -0.08
CA CYS A 310 2.62 2.01 -0.04
C CYS A 310 3.05 0.79 0.81
N VAL A 311 3.17 -0.37 0.15
CA VAL A 311 3.46 -1.68 0.74
C VAL A 311 4.61 -2.41 0.00
N VAL A 312 5.82 -2.43 0.58
CA VAL A 312 6.91 -3.33 0.17
C VAL A 312 7.03 -4.51 1.15
N PRO A 313 6.87 -5.78 0.70
CA PRO A 313 7.10 -6.96 1.52
C PRO A 313 8.55 -7.09 2.01
N ASN A 314 8.71 -7.53 3.27
CA ASN A 314 9.99 -7.64 3.98
C ASN A 314 10.88 -6.39 3.88
N PHE A 315 10.28 -5.20 4.05
CA PHE A 315 11.02 -3.96 4.31
C PHE A 315 10.68 -3.36 5.69
N PRO A 316 11.66 -2.83 6.46
CA PRO A 316 13.11 -2.96 6.27
C PRO A 316 13.57 -4.41 6.32
N TYR A 317 14.61 -4.74 5.54
CA TYR A 317 14.97 -6.12 5.28
C TYR A 317 15.39 -6.90 6.54
N SER A 318 14.72 -8.03 6.74
CA SER A 318 14.99 -9.03 7.77
C SER A 318 15.26 -10.39 7.14
N ILE A 319 16.30 -11.07 7.64
CA ILE A 319 16.61 -12.46 7.30
C ILE A 319 15.76 -13.48 8.07
N LEU A 320 15.08 -13.03 9.13
CA LEU A 320 14.25 -13.86 10.02
C LEU A 320 12.76 -13.80 9.67
N ALA A 321 12.37 -12.93 8.73
CA ALA A 321 10.99 -12.79 8.27
C ALA A 321 10.76 -13.56 6.95
N GLU A 322 9.52 -13.99 6.73
CA GLU A 322 9.11 -14.56 5.44
C GLU A 322 9.21 -13.49 4.34
N SER A 323 9.53 -13.88 3.10
CA SER A 323 9.77 -12.91 2.02
C SER A 323 8.52 -12.12 1.61
N THR A 324 7.34 -12.57 2.03
CA THR A 324 6.04 -11.92 1.85
C THR A 324 5.54 -11.23 3.11
N TYR A 325 6.27 -11.28 4.24
CA TYR A 325 5.80 -10.68 5.50
C TYR A 325 5.75 -9.15 5.42
N ILE A 326 4.61 -8.57 5.82
CA ILE A 326 4.36 -7.12 5.80
C ILE A 326 3.99 -6.70 7.22
N LYS A 327 4.91 -6.02 7.92
CA LYS A 327 4.72 -5.63 9.33
C LYS A 327 3.60 -4.60 9.51
N GLY A 328 3.37 -3.73 8.53
CA GLY A 328 2.25 -2.78 8.54
C GLY A 328 0.89 -3.46 8.73
N TYR A 329 0.60 -4.52 7.96
CA TYR A 329 -0.64 -5.28 8.12
C TYR A 329 -0.70 -6.06 9.45
N GLU A 330 0.43 -6.45 10.03
CA GLU A 330 0.47 -7.09 11.35
C GLU A 330 0.02 -6.10 12.43
N LEU A 331 0.64 -4.91 12.47
CA LEU A 331 0.29 -3.83 13.38
C LEU A 331 -1.15 -3.33 13.18
N LEU A 332 -1.63 -3.29 11.95
CA LEU A 332 -3.01 -2.94 11.63
C LEU A 332 -4.00 -4.02 12.09
N ALA A 333 -3.67 -5.30 11.96
CA ALA A 333 -4.51 -6.40 12.43
C ALA A 333 -4.64 -6.39 13.96
N ASP A 334 -3.54 -6.11 14.67
CA ASP A 334 -3.53 -5.98 16.14
C ASP A 334 -4.24 -4.70 16.62
N HIS A 335 -4.33 -3.65 15.79
CA HIS A 335 -5.12 -2.44 16.07
C HIS A 335 -6.64 -2.68 15.91
N ILE A 336 -7.06 -3.32 14.81
CA ILE A 336 -8.49 -3.58 14.53
C ILE A 336 -9.03 -4.70 15.41
N TRP A 337 -8.25 -5.76 15.64
CA TRP A 337 -8.62 -6.92 16.45
C TRP A 337 -7.52 -7.27 17.47
N PRO A 338 -7.34 -6.44 18.53
CA PRO A 338 -6.32 -6.68 19.54
C PRO A 338 -6.46 -8.08 20.14
N THR A 339 -5.38 -8.86 20.07
CA THR A 339 -5.32 -10.20 20.64
C THR A 339 -5.34 -10.09 22.16
N ASN A 340 -6.50 -10.38 22.76
CA ASN A 340 -6.68 -10.42 24.20
C ASN A 340 -5.65 -11.40 24.80
N PRO A 341 -4.73 -10.98 25.71
CA PRO A 341 -3.55 -11.76 26.10
C PRO A 341 -3.88 -12.90 27.10
N GLN A 342 -4.83 -13.75 26.75
CA GLN A 342 -5.36 -14.86 27.57
C GLN A 342 -5.65 -16.15 26.78
N VAL A 343 -4.79 -16.50 25.82
CA VAL A 343 -4.39 -17.92 25.60
C VAL A 343 -2.90 -17.92 25.24
N LYS A 344 -2.06 -18.56 26.06
CA LYS A 344 -0.75 -19.05 25.61
C LYS A 344 -0.94 -20.50 25.20
N ASP A 345 -0.87 -20.77 23.90
CA ASP A 345 -0.86 -22.13 23.37
C ASP A 345 0.34 -22.90 23.91
N THR A 346 0.11 -23.65 24.98
CA THR A 346 1.07 -24.59 25.54
C THR A 346 0.92 -25.89 24.77
N PRO A 347 1.95 -26.36 24.04
CA PRO A 347 1.80 -27.52 23.17
C PRO A 347 1.32 -28.74 23.96
N SER A 348 0.20 -29.32 23.55
CA SER A 348 -0.35 -30.53 24.16
C SER A 348 0.67 -31.67 24.02
N LYS A 349 1.27 -32.06 25.15
CA LYS A 349 2.04 -33.30 25.23
C LYS A 349 1.05 -34.45 25.41
N SER A 350 1.06 -35.37 24.45
CA SER A 350 0.40 -36.66 24.54
C SER A 350 0.75 -37.36 25.85
N GLN A 351 -0.28 -37.80 26.60
CA GLN A 351 -0.09 -38.61 27.79
C GLN A 351 0.24 -40.05 27.41
N GLU A 352 1.38 -40.56 27.87
CA GLU A 352 1.57 -41.96 28.22
C GLU A 352 2.02 -41.99 29.68
N GLU A 353 1.22 -42.58 30.58
CA GLU A 353 1.67 -42.93 31.92
C GLU A 353 2.47 -44.23 31.88
N PRO A 354 3.31 -44.49 32.91
CA PRO A 354 2.79 -45.42 33.92
C PRO A 354 3.18 -45.13 35.39
N VAL A 355 2.15 -45.18 36.26
CA VAL A 355 2.12 -45.95 37.52
C VAL A 355 2.97 -45.47 38.74
N ALA A 356 2.26 -44.79 39.65
CA ALA A 356 2.20 -45.02 41.11
C ALA A 356 3.30 -44.53 42.11
N ALA A 357 2.91 -43.47 42.84
CA ALA A 357 2.81 -43.43 44.32
C ALA A 357 4.11 -43.20 45.16
N PRO A 358 4.04 -43.04 46.51
CA PRO A 358 4.06 -41.69 47.11
C PRO A 358 4.99 -41.52 48.34
N VAL A 359 5.07 -40.31 48.92
CA VAL A 359 5.37 -40.04 50.36
C VAL A 359 5.13 -38.54 50.71
N ALA A 360 4.96 -38.22 52.00
CA ALA A 360 4.83 -36.85 52.56
C ALA A 360 6.22 -36.15 52.68
N GLU A 361 6.55 -35.08 53.43
CA GLU A 361 6.00 -34.27 54.55
C GLU A 361 6.79 -32.91 54.49
N GLU A 362 6.57 -31.79 55.19
CA GLU A 362 5.66 -31.32 56.26
C GLU A 362 5.55 -29.75 56.14
N SER A 363 5.41 -28.98 57.22
CA SER A 363 5.68 -27.52 57.33
C SER A 363 6.02 -27.18 58.79
N PRO A 364 6.83 -26.13 59.10
CA PRO A 364 6.19 -24.89 59.60
C PRO A 364 6.95 -23.55 59.38
N GLU A 365 6.24 -22.47 59.75
CA GLU A 365 6.61 -21.06 60.03
C GLU A 365 7.51 -20.86 61.30
N PRO A 366 7.83 -19.64 61.84
CA PRO A 366 7.37 -18.26 61.55
C PRO A 366 8.46 -17.14 61.45
N ALA A 367 8.00 -15.87 61.39
CA ALA A 367 8.78 -14.62 61.33
C ALA A 367 9.36 -14.14 62.70
N PRO A 368 9.93 -12.91 62.78
CA PRO A 368 9.22 -11.91 63.59
C PRO A 368 9.19 -10.44 63.07
N THR A 369 8.32 -9.69 63.74
CA THR A 369 7.88 -8.28 63.73
C THR A 369 8.92 -7.15 63.67
N ASN A 370 8.45 -5.94 63.32
CA ASN A 370 8.47 -4.77 64.22
C ASN A 370 7.50 -3.64 63.75
N ASP A 371 6.99 -2.86 64.71
CA ASP A 371 6.00 -1.79 64.54
C ASP A 371 6.63 -0.37 64.39
N GLU A 372 5.86 0.60 63.88
CA GLU A 372 5.50 1.84 64.61
C GLU A 372 4.60 2.78 63.76
N ALA A 373 3.78 3.60 64.44
CA ALA A 373 2.91 4.64 63.86
C ALA A 373 2.62 5.75 64.90
N PRO A 374 2.17 6.94 64.46
CA PRO A 374 1.19 7.69 65.27
C PRO A 374 0.07 8.38 64.46
N GLU A 375 -1.03 8.68 65.15
CA GLU A 375 -2.26 9.36 64.67
C GLU A 375 -2.25 10.88 64.97
N LEU A 376 -3.20 11.68 64.41
CA LEU A 376 -4.36 12.26 65.16
C LEU A 376 -5.22 13.30 64.38
N ASP A 377 -6.36 13.63 65.00
CA ASP A 377 -7.40 14.66 64.72
C ASP A 377 -8.27 14.51 63.43
N ALA A 378 -9.61 14.45 63.42
CA ALA A 378 -10.71 15.18 64.13
C ALA A 378 -10.98 16.59 63.54
N LEU A 379 -12.20 17.16 63.38
CA LEU A 379 -13.61 16.90 63.80
C LEU A 379 -14.53 17.63 62.72
N THR A 380 -15.89 17.72 62.62
CA THR A 380 -17.06 17.56 63.52
C THR A 380 -18.41 17.39 62.75
N THR A 381 -19.21 16.38 63.15
CA THR A 381 -20.69 16.29 63.35
C THR A 381 -21.73 17.21 62.65
N ALA A 382 -22.80 16.59 62.12
CA ALA A 382 -24.21 17.08 62.21
C ALA A 382 -25.23 15.92 62.14
N THR A 383 -26.25 15.89 62.99
CA THR A 383 -27.20 14.75 63.18
C THR A 383 -28.66 15.20 63.32
N VAL A 384 -29.62 14.42 62.80
CA VAL A 384 -31.02 14.39 63.28
C VAL A 384 -31.57 12.95 63.21
N GLU A 385 -32.18 12.49 64.29
CA GLU A 385 -32.90 11.20 64.40
C GLU A 385 -34.43 11.40 64.33
N VAL A 386 -35.19 10.36 63.92
CA VAL A 386 -36.48 9.97 64.53
C VAL A 386 -36.67 8.44 64.37
N THR A 387 -37.28 7.79 65.37
CA THR A 387 -37.49 6.33 65.52
C THR A 387 -38.95 5.87 65.22
N PRO A 388 -39.32 4.56 65.20
CA PRO A 388 -40.15 4.00 64.12
C PRO A 388 -41.54 3.39 64.46
N SER A 389 -42.16 2.78 63.43
CA SER A 389 -43.13 1.65 63.45
C SER A 389 -44.63 1.94 63.69
N PRO A 390 -45.55 1.02 63.31
CA PRO A 390 -45.61 0.18 62.07
C PRO A 390 -47.03 0.09 61.43
N LEU A 391 -47.17 -0.45 60.21
CA LEU A 391 -48.24 -1.39 59.77
C LEU A 391 -48.19 -1.76 58.26
N ASP A 392 -47.72 -2.98 58.00
CA ASP A 392 -48.07 -3.98 56.98
C ASP A 392 -48.59 -3.66 55.56
N ASN A 393 -47.75 -4.05 54.59
CA ASN A 393 -48.01 -4.93 53.43
C ASN A 393 -48.40 -4.42 52.02
N GLU A 394 -47.95 -5.25 51.06
CA GLU A 394 -48.21 -5.29 49.61
C GLU A 394 -47.86 -4.05 48.75
N GLN A 395 -46.56 -3.90 48.44
CA GLN A 395 -46.17 -3.56 47.07
C GLN A 395 -44.77 -4.04 46.66
N VAL A 396 -44.59 -4.18 45.33
CA VAL A 396 -43.40 -4.69 44.64
C VAL A 396 -42.18 -3.81 44.93
N PRO A 397 -40.96 -4.37 45.13
CA PRO A 397 -39.76 -3.55 45.28
C PRO A 397 -39.41 -2.84 43.96
N LEU A 398 -39.66 -1.54 43.91
CA LEU A 398 -38.90 -0.64 43.04
C LEU A 398 -37.44 -0.65 43.53
N VAL A 399 -36.56 -1.34 42.80
CA VAL A 399 -35.13 -1.11 42.95
C VAL A 399 -34.85 0.32 42.50
N SER A 400 -34.31 1.13 43.42
CA SER A 400 -33.94 2.51 43.13
C SER A 400 -32.91 2.54 42.01
N THR A 401 -33.08 3.43 41.04
CA THR A 401 -32.13 3.58 39.93
C THR A 401 -30.79 4.09 40.45
N GLU A 402 -29.82 3.20 40.62
CA GLU A 402 -28.43 3.58 40.37
C GLU A 402 -28.38 4.24 38.99
N ALA A 403 -27.73 5.40 38.90
CA ALA A 403 -27.49 6.01 37.60
C ALA A 403 -26.67 5.02 36.76
N PRO A 404 -27.07 4.71 35.51
CA PRO A 404 -26.36 3.73 34.72
C PRO A 404 -24.91 4.18 34.56
N THR A 405 -23.98 3.42 35.15
CA THR A 405 -22.55 3.56 34.91
C THR A 405 -22.35 3.55 33.40
N ALA A 406 -21.88 4.68 32.87
CA ALA A 406 -21.99 4.97 31.44
C ALA A 406 -21.46 3.78 30.62
N PRO A 407 -22.26 3.20 29.70
CA PRO A 407 -21.82 2.04 28.95
C PRO A 407 -20.55 2.43 28.20
N SER A 408 -19.44 1.76 28.51
CA SER A 408 -18.12 2.06 27.93
C SER A 408 -18.27 2.08 26.41
N SER A 409 -18.19 3.28 25.82
CA SER A 409 -18.67 3.51 24.46
C SER A 409 -17.81 2.73 23.47
N LYS A 410 -18.33 1.58 23.02
CA LYS A 410 -17.70 0.78 21.97
C LYS A 410 -17.69 1.63 20.70
N SER A 411 -16.53 2.20 20.40
CA SER A 411 -16.20 2.87 19.14
C SER A 411 -16.70 2.04 17.95
N ALA A 412 -17.25 2.69 16.93
CA ALA A 412 -17.94 2.03 15.82
C ALA A 412 -17.08 0.94 15.13
N PRO A 413 -17.68 -0.09 14.50
CA PRO A 413 -16.94 -1.09 13.73
C PRO A 413 -16.12 -0.43 12.61
N ILE A 414 -14.96 -1.01 12.31
CA ILE A 414 -14.17 -0.67 11.11
C ILE A 414 -14.72 -1.53 9.97
N GLU A 415 -15.38 -0.90 9.00
CA GLU A 415 -16.20 -1.57 7.98
C GLU A 415 -15.44 -1.84 6.66
N PHE A 416 -14.37 -1.09 6.34
CA PHE A 416 -13.48 -1.37 5.20
C PHE A 416 -12.08 -0.74 5.35
N LEU A 417 -11.15 -1.18 4.50
CA LEU A 417 -9.84 -0.57 4.26
C LEU A 417 -9.79 0.01 2.84
N MET A 418 -9.43 1.29 2.73
CA MET A 418 -9.12 1.98 1.48
C MET A 418 -7.60 1.97 1.24
N MET A 419 -7.17 1.30 0.19
CA MET A 419 -5.79 1.25 -0.29
C MET A 419 -5.61 2.23 -1.45
N MET A 420 -4.74 3.22 -1.27
CA MET A 420 -4.60 4.38 -2.16
C MET A 420 -3.42 4.23 -3.14
N GLY A 421 -3.14 2.99 -3.57
CA GLY A 421 -2.04 2.64 -4.48
C GLY A 421 -0.75 2.17 -3.80
N ASP A 422 0.28 1.93 -4.61
CA ASP A 422 1.57 1.34 -4.25
C ASP A 422 1.44 0.01 -3.49
N PHE A 423 0.61 -0.88 -4.05
CA PHE A 423 0.28 -2.18 -3.46
C PHE A 423 1.29 -3.30 -3.82
N ILE A 424 2.00 -3.20 -4.95
CA ILE A 424 2.95 -4.26 -5.39
C ILE A 424 4.43 -3.86 -5.53
N TYR A 425 4.75 -2.59 -5.78
CA TYR A 425 6.11 -2.14 -6.18
C TYR A 425 6.73 -2.94 -7.33
N ALA A 426 6.19 -2.74 -8.53
CA ALA A 426 6.59 -3.45 -9.75
C ALA A 426 8.07 -3.32 -10.14
N ASP A 427 8.70 -2.19 -9.81
CA ASP A 427 10.06 -1.83 -10.22
C ASP A 427 11.09 -1.77 -9.08
N VAL A 428 10.67 -2.05 -7.83
CA VAL A 428 11.50 -1.93 -6.62
C VAL A 428 11.51 -3.27 -5.85
N PRO A 429 12.68 -3.83 -5.48
CA PRO A 429 14.04 -3.31 -5.70
C PRO A 429 14.60 -3.56 -7.11
N TYR A 430 13.84 -4.18 -8.01
CA TYR A 430 14.26 -4.47 -9.38
C TYR A 430 13.07 -4.68 -10.31
N TYR A 431 13.06 -4.02 -11.47
CA TYR A 431 12.01 -4.17 -12.48
C TYR A 431 12.21 -5.44 -13.31
N PHE A 432 11.25 -6.37 -13.24
CA PHE A 432 11.31 -7.66 -13.93
C PHE A 432 10.79 -7.65 -15.37
N GLY A 433 10.56 -6.46 -15.94
CA GLY A 433 10.13 -6.28 -17.34
C GLY A 433 8.62 -6.34 -17.55
N ASP A 434 8.17 -5.74 -18.65
CA ASP A 434 6.76 -5.58 -18.99
C ASP A 434 6.12 -6.88 -19.49
N THR A 435 5.63 -7.71 -18.57
CA THR A 435 4.82 -8.88 -18.90
C THR A 435 3.72 -9.07 -17.86
N VAL A 436 2.51 -9.44 -18.27
CA VAL A 436 1.39 -9.67 -17.33
C VAL A 436 1.73 -10.68 -16.23
N GLN A 437 2.60 -11.66 -16.50
CA GLN A 437 3.06 -12.64 -15.51
C GLN A 437 4.09 -12.08 -14.51
N ALA A 438 4.83 -11.01 -14.83
CA ALA A 438 5.66 -10.30 -13.86
C ALA A 438 4.80 -9.58 -12.82
N TYR A 439 3.79 -8.81 -13.25
CA TYR A 439 2.85 -8.13 -12.35
C TYR A 439 2.03 -9.13 -11.51
N ARG A 440 1.42 -10.14 -12.15
CA ARG A 440 0.69 -11.22 -11.46
C ARG A 440 1.52 -11.89 -10.36
N ARG A 441 2.82 -12.14 -10.61
CA ARG A 441 3.73 -12.73 -9.61
C ARG A 441 3.86 -11.88 -8.35
N LEU A 442 3.85 -10.54 -8.48
CA LEU A 442 3.92 -9.64 -7.34
C LEU A 442 2.59 -9.58 -6.58
N TYR A 443 1.46 -9.53 -7.28
CA TYR A 443 0.13 -9.67 -6.67
C TYR A 443 0.00 -11.00 -5.89
N ARG A 444 0.40 -12.13 -6.47
CA ARG A 444 0.40 -13.43 -5.76
C ARG A 444 1.27 -13.39 -4.51
N ARG A 445 2.42 -12.69 -4.53
CA ARG A 445 3.27 -12.52 -3.33
C ARG A 445 2.65 -11.62 -2.27
N ALA A 446 1.96 -10.55 -2.63
CA ALA A 446 1.24 -9.68 -1.70
C ALA A 446 0.08 -10.44 -1.01
N TYR A 447 -0.74 -11.16 -1.79
CA TYR A 447 -1.84 -11.98 -1.25
C TYR A 447 -1.36 -13.24 -0.50
N ALA A 448 -0.16 -13.77 -0.80
CA ALA A 448 0.49 -14.81 -0.01
C ALA A 448 1.11 -14.30 1.32
N SER A 449 0.92 -13.03 1.67
CA SER A 449 1.35 -12.50 2.96
C SER A 449 0.42 -12.91 4.09
N LYS A 450 0.93 -13.68 5.06
CA LYS A 450 0.16 -14.09 6.25
C LYS A 450 -0.38 -12.92 7.06
N SER A 451 0.36 -11.81 7.13
CA SER A 451 -0.11 -10.62 7.84
C SER A 451 -1.20 -9.87 7.05
N PHE A 452 -1.11 -9.80 5.71
CA PHE A 452 -2.24 -9.28 4.91
C PHE A 452 -3.48 -10.17 4.97
N ARG A 453 -3.31 -11.50 5.03
CA ARG A 453 -4.41 -12.48 5.20
C ARG A 453 -5.23 -12.26 6.47
N LYS A 454 -4.62 -11.72 7.55
CA LYS A 454 -5.37 -11.28 8.76
C LYS A 454 -6.37 -10.16 8.48
N ILE A 455 -6.13 -9.33 7.45
CA ILE A 455 -7.00 -8.22 7.05
C ILE A 455 -8.05 -8.69 6.02
N TYR A 456 -7.63 -9.19 4.85
CA TYR A 456 -8.56 -9.38 3.72
C TYR A 456 -9.61 -10.49 3.92
N GLU A 457 -9.38 -11.43 4.84
CA GLU A 457 -10.39 -12.43 5.22
C GLU A 457 -11.42 -11.92 6.25
N ARG A 458 -11.36 -10.64 6.64
CA ARG A 458 -12.21 -10.05 7.69
C ARG A 458 -12.74 -8.67 7.34
N LEU A 459 -12.08 -7.97 6.43
CA LEU A 459 -12.36 -6.58 6.09
C LEU A 459 -12.38 -6.42 4.56
N PRO A 460 -13.46 -5.87 3.98
CA PRO A 460 -13.49 -5.41 2.60
C PRO A 460 -12.30 -4.49 2.28
N THR A 461 -11.63 -4.76 1.16
CA THR A 461 -10.48 -3.97 0.69
C THR A 461 -10.79 -3.33 -0.66
N TYR A 462 -10.89 -2.00 -0.65
CA TYR A 462 -11.13 -1.14 -1.81
C TYR A 462 -9.79 -0.52 -2.23
N ASN A 463 -9.55 -0.40 -3.53
CA ASN A 463 -8.23 -0.09 -4.05
C ASN A 463 -8.31 0.95 -5.18
N ILE A 464 -7.29 1.80 -5.28
CA ILE A 464 -6.84 2.34 -6.56
C ILE A 464 -5.36 1.97 -6.75
N TYR A 465 -4.82 2.14 -7.95
CA TYR A 465 -3.39 2.02 -8.19
C TYR A 465 -2.68 3.38 -8.07
N ASP A 466 -1.36 3.34 -7.85
CA ASP A 466 -0.48 4.48 -8.12
C ASP A 466 0.53 4.12 -9.23
N ASP A 467 1.63 4.85 -9.37
CA ASP A 467 2.68 4.58 -10.36
C ASP A 467 3.48 3.31 -10.08
N HIS A 468 3.75 2.92 -8.83
CA HIS A 468 4.49 1.69 -8.56
C HIS A 468 3.69 0.38 -8.78
N GLU A 469 2.44 0.46 -9.24
CA GLU A 469 1.79 -0.65 -9.95
C GLU A 469 2.35 -0.89 -11.37
N PHE A 470 3.05 0.11 -11.92
CA PHE A 470 3.62 0.18 -13.26
C PHE A 470 5.16 0.34 -13.18
N ILE A 471 5.64 1.57 -12.99
CA ILE A 471 7.04 2.03 -12.79
C ILE A 471 7.00 3.43 -12.13
N ASN A 472 8.00 3.79 -11.32
CA ASN A 472 8.15 5.13 -10.72
C ASN A 472 7.88 6.28 -11.73
N ASN A 473 7.01 7.21 -11.37
CA ASN A 473 6.48 8.34 -12.13
C ASN A 473 5.71 7.98 -13.44
N PHE A 474 5.11 6.79 -13.53
CA PHE A 474 4.31 6.41 -14.71
C PHE A 474 3.12 7.36 -14.99
N GLY A 475 2.78 7.56 -16.26
CA GLY A 475 1.58 8.25 -16.70
C GLY A 475 1.25 7.87 -18.15
N ALA A 476 0.01 7.42 -18.43
CA ALA A 476 -0.34 6.91 -19.77
C ALA A 476 -0.85 7.98 -20.75
N ASN A 477 -1.17 9.20 -20.31
CA ASN A 477 -1.72 10.27 -21.17
C ASN A 477 -2.94 9.83 -22.00
N GLY A 478 -3.78 8.96 -21.44
CA GLY A 478 -4.93 8.35 -22.12
C GLY A 478 -4.60 7.28 -23.16
N ASP A 479 -3.33 6.98 -23.42
CA ASP A 479 -2.89 5.93 -24.33
C ASP A 479 -2.71 4.59 -23.59
N ASP A 480 -3.73 3.73 -23.67
CA ASP A 480 -3.71 2.37 -23.11
C ASP A 480 -2.59 1.48 -23.70
N SER A 481 -1.96 1.87 -24.82
CA SER A 481 -0.81 1.15 -25.41
C SER A 481 0.55 1.61 -24.85
N SER A 482 0.58 2.70 -24.07
CA SER A 482 1.78 3.20 -23.40
C SER A 482 2.33 2.18 -22.41
N ALA A 483 3.53 1.65 -22.68
CA ALA A 483 4.12 0.61 -21.85
C ALA A 483 4.52 1.16 -20.45
N PRO A 484 4.19 0.47 -19.34
CA PRO A 484 3.69 -0.91 -19.27
C PRO A 484 2.17 -1.04 -18.97
N TYR A 485 1.37 0.00 -19.28
CA TYR A 485 -0.01 0.11 -18.82
C TYR A 485 -0.86 -1.14 -19.09
N LEU A 486 -0.80 -1.67 -20.32
CA LEU A 486 -1.65 -2.79 -20.75
C LEU A 486 -1.45 -4.07 -19.92
N ASN A 487 -0.23 -4.38 -19.48
CA ASN A 487 0.04 -5.59 -18.69
C ASN A 487 -0.20 -5.37 -17.20
N ALA A 488 0.20 -4.20 -16.69
CA ALA A 488 0.03 -3.82 -15.30
C ALA A 488 -1.46 -3.67 -14.92
N SER A 489 -2.23 -2.92 -15.72
CA SER A 489 -3.68 -2.72 -15.51
C SER A 489 -4.47 -4.03 -15.57
N ARG A 490 -4.13 -4.94 -16.51
CA ARG A 490 -4.70 -6.31 -16.56
C ARG A 490 -4.42 -7.13 -15.31
N ALA A 491 -3.23 -7.00 -14.70
CA ALA A 491 -2.92 -7.69 -13.45
C ALA A 491 -3.64 -7.04 -12.25
N TYR A 492 -3.69 -5.71 -12.20
CA TYR A 492 -4.47 -4.95 -11.23
C TYR A 492 -5.96 -5.32 -11.28
N GLU A 493 -6.57 -5.38 -12.47
CA GLU A 493 -7.97 -5.76 -12.68
C GLU A 493 -8.27 -7.11 -12.03
N ILE A 494 -7.42 -8.12 -12.27
CA ILE A 494 -7.60 -9.49 -11.80
C ILE A 494 -7.59 -9.56 -10.25
N TYR A 495 -6.72 -8.81 -9.58
CA TYR A 495 -6.53 -8.94 -8.12
C TYR A 495 -7.27 -7.89 -7.29
N ASN A 496 -7.35 -6.65 -7.78
CA ASN A 496 -7.85 -5.49 -7.05
C ASN A 496 -9.02 -4.80 -7.81
N GLY A 497 -8.84 -4.45 -9.08
CA GLY A 497 -9.81 -3.67 -9.85
C GLY A 497 -11.20 -4.30 -9.98
N GLN A 498 -11.29 -5.60 -10.31
CA GLN A 498 -12.59 -6.29 -10.42
C GLN A 498 -13.32 -6.42 -9.06
N ALA A 499 -12.57 -6.30 -7.96
CA ALA A 499 -13.10 -6.39 -6.60
C ALA A 499 -13.73 -5.07 -6.13
N ASN A 500 -13.32 -3.93 -6.69
CA ASN A 500 -13.87 -2.62 -6.36
C ASN A 500 -15.35 -2.48 -6.77
N PRO A 501 -16.07 -1.43 -6.31
CA PRO A 501 -17.37 -1.04 -6.84
C PRO A 501 -17.38 -0.97 -8.37
N ASP A 502 -18.52 -1.29 -8.98
CA ASP A 502 -18.67 -1.27 -10.44
C ASP A 502 -18.79 0.19 -10.92
N SER A 503 -17.85 0.66 -11.75
CA SER A 503 -17.91 2.00 -12.31
C SER A 503 -19.09 2.16 -13.30
N LYS A 504 -19.63 3.38 -13.39
CA LYS A 504 -20.69 3.75 -14.33
C LYS A 504 -20.22 3.63 -15.79
N THR A 505 -18.93 3.86 -16.04
CA THR A 505 -18.27 3.68 -17.34
C THR A 505 -17.58 2.31 -17.38
N LYS A 506 -17.64 1.61 -18.53
CA LYS A 506 -16.95 0.31 -18.69
C LYS A 506 -15.49 0.52 -19.10
N GLY A 507 -14.59 -0.30 -18.56
CA GLY A 507 -13.16 -0.26 -18.92
C GLY A 507 -12.40 0.90 -18.30
N VAL A 508 -12.86 1.42 -17.15
CA VAL A 508 -12.16 2.43 -16.33
C VAL A 508 -12.02 1.92 -14.90
N TYR A 509 -11.04 2.45 -14.16
CA TYR A 509 -10.76 2.03 -12.78
C TYR A 509 -11.10 3.09 -11.71
N TYR A 510 -11.58 4.27 -12.11
CA TYR A 510 -12.23 5.24 -11.22
C TYR A 510 -13.69 4.85 -10.93
N TYR A 511 -14.19 5.11 -9.72
CA TYR A 511 -15.55 4.71 -9.30
C TYR A 511 -16.11 5.54 -8.14
N ASP A 512 -17.45 5.60 -8.04
CA ASP A 512 -18.17 6.11 -6.86
C ASP A 512 -18.82 4.98 -6.04
N PHE A 513 -18.92 5.16 -4.72
CA PHE A 513 -19.73 4.30 -3.85
C PHE A 513 -20.30 5.04 -2.63
N ARG A 514 -21.21 4.38 -1.91
CA ARG A 514 -21.86 4.90 -0.69
C ARG A 514 -21.70 3.94 0.49
N HIS A 515 -21.59 4.53 1.68
CA HIS A 515 -21.86 3.84 2.95
C HIS A 515 -22.93 4.67 3.67
N GLY A 516 -24.20 4.27 3.54
CA GLY A 516 -25.33 5.10 3.97
C GLY A 516 -25.32 6.50 3.35
N ASP A 517 -25.48 7.52 4.18
CA ASP A 517 -25.42 8.93 3.82
C ASP A 517 -23.97 9.46 3.60
N THR A 518 -22.95 8.60 3.55
CA THR A 518 -21.58 9.01 3.23
C THR A 518 -21.19 8.58 1.80
N ALA A 519 -20.57 9.48 1.05
CA ALA A 519 -20.17 9.25 -0.34
C ALA A 519 -18.64 9.19 -0.50
N PHE A 520 -18.18 8.37 -1.45
CA PHE A 520 -16.76 8.17 -1.77
C PHE A 520 -16.54 8.22 -3.29
N PHE A 521 -15.52 8.95 -3.72
CA PHE A 521 -15.13 9.14 -5.12
C PHE A 521 -13.67 8.77 -5.29
N VAL A 522 -13.38 7.69 -6.00
CA VAL A 522 -12.03 7.14 -6.14
C VAL A 522 -11.50 7.49 -7.53
N LEU A 523 -10.41 8.27 -7.55
CA LEU A 523 -9.81 8.86 -8.74
C LEU A 523 -8.62 8.03 -9.23
N ASP A 524 -8.68 7.61 -10.49
CA ASP A 524 -7.48 7.26 -11.26
C ASP A 524 -6.71 8.57 -11.54
N THR A 525 -5.41 8.61 -11.22
CA THR A 525 -4.54 9.77 -11.50
C THR A 525 -3.29 9.37 -12.29
N ARG A 526 -3.28 8.18 -12.91
CA ARG A 526 -2.10 7.65 -13.65
C ARG A 526 -2.41 7.28 -15.10
N ARG A 527 -3.63 6.85 -15.44
CA ARG A 527 -3.99 6.54 -16.84
C ARG A 527 -4.12 7.81 -17.67
N TYR A 528 -4.95 8.75 -17.23
CA TYR A 528 -5.33 9.91 -18.04
C TYR A 528 -4.36 11.08 -17.94
N ARG A 529 -3.49 11.12 -16.93
CA ARG A 529 -2.63 12.28 -16.69
C ARG A 529 -1.71 12.58 -17.88
N SER A 530 -1.69 13.85 -18.28
CA SER A 530 -0.78 14.34 -19.32
C SER A 530 0.68 14.32 -18.84
N PRO A 531 1.69 14.33 -19.73
CA PRO A 531 3.09 14.43 -19.32
C PRO A 531 3.33 15.62 -18.37
N PRO A 532 4.10 15.43 -17.30
CA PRO A 532 4.34 16.49 -16.32
C PRO A 532 5.27 17.58 -16.87
N PRO A 533 5.31 18.78 -16.26
CA PRO A 533 6.13 19.89 -16.75
C PRO A 533 7.62 19.54 -16.88
N LEU A 534 8.28 20.12 -17.90
CA LEU A 534 9.74 20.04 -18.05
C LEU A 534 10.44 20.55 -16.79
N GLN A 535 11.18 19.65 -16.16
CA GLN A 535 11.87 19.90 -14.92
C GLN A 535 13.05 20.86 -15.13
N LYS A 536 13.00 22.03 -14.49
CA LYS A 536 14.07 23.04 -14.60
C LYS A 536 15.34 22.48 -13.93
N PRO A 537 16.50 22.46 -14.61
CA PRO A 537 17.74 21.98 -14.01
C PRO A 537 18.15 22.87 -12.83
N TYR A 538 18.65 22.25 -11.76
CA TYR A 538 19.03 22.95 -10.54
C TYR A 538 20.15 24.00 -10.81
N PRO A 539 20.03 25.24 -10.28
CA PRO A 539 20.90 26.36 -10.66
C PRO A 539 22.33 26.31 -10.09
N PHE A 540 22.76 25.20 -9.48
CA PHE A 540 24.06 25.07 -8.82
C PHE A 540 24.88 23.89 -9.40
N PRO A 541 25.90 24.14 -10.24
CA PRO A 541 26.82 23.11 -10.70
C PRO A 541 27.86 22.78 -9.62
N ILE A 542 27.43 22.12 -8.54
CA ILE A 542 28.29 21.74 -7.41
C ILE A 542 28.27 20.21 -7.25
N SER A 543 29.42 19.58 -7.50
CA SER A 543 29.73 18.13 -7.40
C SER A 543 29.65 17.32 -8.70
N LEU A 544 30.71 16.53 -8.96
CA LEU A 544 30.72 15.45 -9.96
C LEU A 544 29.65 14.37 -9.71
N PHE A 545 29.13 14.30 -8.48
CA PHE A 545 28.09 13.34 -8.10
C PHE A 545 26.68 13.85 -8.33
N THR A 546 26.47 15.07 -8.85
CA THR A 546 25.11 15.61 -9.08
C THR A 546 24.26 14.68 -9.97
N PRO A 547 24.74 14.19 -11.14
CA PRO A 547 23.97 13.24 -11.95
C PRO A 547 23.72 11.90 -11.25
N LEU A 548 24.61 11.48 -10.35
CA LEU A 548 24.42 10.26 -9.54
C LEU A 548 23.33 10.46 -8.47
N VAL A 549 23.33 11.61 -7.79
CA VAL A 549 22.31 11.96 -6.79
C VAL A 549 20.95 12.17 -7.47
N GLN A 550 20.92 12.79 -8.65
CA GLN A 550 19.73 12.92 -9.48
C GLN A 550 19.18 11.54 -9.85
N ALA A 551 19.99 10.69 -10.49
CA ALA A 551 19.61 9.34 -10.87
C ALA A 551 19.14 8.48 -9.66
N VAL A 552 19.79 8.62 -8.50
CA VAL A 552 19.35 7.95 -7.25
C VAL A 552 18.00 8.46 -6.75
N ALA A 553 17.71 9.76 -6.87
CA ALA A 553 16.42 10.35 -6.49
C ALA A 553 15.30 10.06 -7.51
N GLU A 554 15.63 10.00 -8.80
CA GLU A 554 14.75 9.59 -9.91
C GLU A 554 14.55 8.06 -9.96
N GLY A 555 15.37 7.31 -9.21
CA GLY A 555 15.53 5.87 -9.35
C GLY A 555 16.09 5.40 -10.71
N ARG A 556 16.46 6.30 -11.65
CA ARG A 556 17.06 5.94 -12.93
C ARG A 556 18.47 5.38 -12.75
N ASN A 557 18.94 4.57 -13.69
CA ASN A 557 20.32 4.12 -13.69
C ASN A 557 21.26 5.30 -14.04
N PRO A 558 22.22 5.70 -13.18
CA PRO A 558 23.19 6.76 -13.49
C PRO A 558 24.10 6.43 -14.68
N PHE A 559 24.10 5.17 -15.14
CA PHE A 559 24.80 4.71 -16.33
C PHE A 559 23.87 4.33 -17.50
N ALA A 560 22.60 4.76 -17.48
CA ALA A 560 21.65 4.55 -18.58
C ALA A 560 22.23 5.00 -19.94
N ALA A 561 22.92 6.14 -19.95
CA ALA A 561 23.61 6.68 -21.13
C ALA A 561 24.80 5.84 -21.66
N TYR A 562 25.25 4.81 -20.93
CA TYR A 562 26.38 3.95 -21.28
C TYR A 562 26.00 2.50 -21.55
N PHE A 563 24.92 1.99 -20.94
CA PHE A 563 24.50 0.59 -21.07
C PHE A 563 23.09 0.40 -21.63
N GLY A 564 22.33 1.49 -21.80
CA GLY A 564 20.92 1.46 -22.13
C GLY A 564 20.04 1.11 -20.93
N GLU A 565 18.86 1.72 -20.87
CA GLU A 565 17.72 1.13 -20.15
C GLU A 565 16.78 0.47 -21.17
N PRO A 566 16.02 -0.57 -20.80
CA PRO A 566 14.87 -0.98 -21.60
C PRO A 566 13.92 0.22 -21.68
N ASN A 567 13.63 0.69 -22.89
CA ASN A 567 12.99 1.99 -23.14
C ASN A 567 11.79 2.26 -22.21
N ALA A 568 11.99 3.12 -21.20
CA ALA A 568 10.91 4.03 -20.85
C ALA A 568 10.57 4.80 -22.14
N PRO A 569 9.29 4.87 -22.57
CA PRO A 569 8.94 5.49 -23.84
C PRO A 569 9.52 6.90 -23.88
N SER A 570 10.33 7.19 -24.90
CA SER A 570 11.02 8.48 -25.04
C SER A 570 9.98 9.54 -25.35
N ASN A 571 9.39 10.10 -24.29
CA ASN A 571 8.19 10.93 -24.35
C ASN A 571 8.46 12.09 -25.33
N PRO A 572 7.81 12.09 -26.52
CA PRO A 572 8.39 12.72 -27.69
C PRO A 572 8.19 14.22 -27.64
N ILE A 573 9.19 14.91 -27.10
CA ILE A 573 9.28 16.36 -26.98
C ILE A 573 8.14 16.91 -26.12
N ALA A 574 8.43 17.12 -24.84
CA ALA A 574 7.67 18.06 -24.02
C ALA A 574 7.98 19.50 -24.49
N GLU A 575 7.45 19.84 -25.66
CA GLU A 575 7.11 21.22 -26.01
C GLU A 575 6.22 21.80 -24.90
N ALA A 576 6.13 23.13 -24.83
CA ALA A 576 5.43 23.79 -23.74
C ALA A 576 3.90 23.61 -23.86
N VAL A 577 3.41 22.42 -23.48
CA VAL A 577 2.00 22.14 -23.19
C VAL A 577 1.56 23.20 -22.18
N ASP A 578 0.62 24.03 -22.63
CA ASP A 578 0.10 25.15 -21.84
C ASP A 578 -0.39 24.65 -20.47
N GLU A 579 -0.24 25.48 -19.45
CA GLU A 579 -0.64 25.10 -18.10
C GLU A 579 -2.16 24.85 -18.00
N THR A 580 -2.93 25.48 -18.89
CA THR A 580 -4.38 25.25 -19.01
C THR A 580 -4.77 23.92 -19.66
N SER A 581 -3.88 23.31 -20.47
CA SER A 581 -4.16 22.08 -21.20
C SER A 581 -3.55 20.81 -20.58
N ARG A 582 -2.88 20.94 -19.43
CA ARG A 582 -2.48 19.76 -18.62
C ARG A 582 -3.63 19.29 -17.74
N THR A 583 -3.78 17.98 -17.69
CA THR A 583 -4.84 17.28 -16.96
C THR A 583 -4.25 16.12 -16.16
N MET A 584 -4.78 15.85 -14.98
CA MET A 584 -4.50 14.66 -14.16
C MET A 584 -5.57 13.58 -14.40
N LEU A 585 -6.85 13.99 -14.52
CA LEU A 585 -8.00 13.09 -14.59
C LEU A 585 -8.46 12.75 -16.01
N GLY A 586 -8.21 13.62 -16.99
CA GLY A 586 -8.87 13.58 -18.29
C GLY A 586 -10.32 14.08 -18.25
N GLU A 587 -10.83 14.50 -19.41
CA GLU A 587 -12.16 15.12 -19.54
C GLU A 587 -13.30 14.24 -19.01
N GLU A 588 -13.33 12.95 -19.36
CA GLU A 588 -14.40 12.03 -18.96
C GLU A 588 -14.49 11.84 -17.43
N GLN A 589 -13.34 11.74 -16.75
CA GLN A 589 -13.30 11.52 -15.31
C GLN A 589 -13.50 12.82 -14.52
N LEU A 590 -13.03 13.96 -15.04
CA LEU A 590 -13.36 15.27 -14.48
C LEU A 590 -14.88 15.53 -14.58
N ALA A 591 -15.49 15.23 -15.73
CA ALA A 591 -16.94 15.28 -15.91
C ALA A 591 -17.68 14.31 -14.98
N ALA A 592 -17.16 13.09 -14.77
CA ALA A 592 -17.70 12.14 -13.80
C ALA A 592 -17.65 12.70 -12.37
N LEU A 593 -16.54 13.32 -11.95
CA LEU A 593 -16.39 13.95 -10.63
C LEU A 593 -17.37 15.13 -10.44
N HIS A 594 -17.56 15.97 -11.46
CA HIS A 594 -18.58 17.02 -11.44
C HIS A 594 -20.00 16.44 -11.27
N SER A 595 -20.33 15.37 -12.00
CA SER A 595 -21.61 14.67 -11.89
C SER A 595 -21.81 14.05 -10.50
N TRP A 596 -20.81 13.36 -9.98
CA TRP A 596 -20.81 12.77 -8.65
C TRP A 596 -21.02 13.80 -7.54
N ILE A 597 -20.28 14.92 -7.55
CA ILE A 597 -20.40 15.98 -6.55
C ILE A 597 -21.80 16.62 -6.60
N ALA A 598 -22.39 16.78 -7.79
CA ALA A 598 -23.76 17.25 -7.96
C ALA A 598 -24.80 16.25 -7.40
N ASP A 599 -24.70 14.96 -7.77
CA ASP A 599 -25.56 13.87 -7.30
C ASP A 599 -25.63 13.80 -5.75
N VAL A 600 -24.50 14.02 -5.07
CA VAL A 600 -24.40 13.83 -3.62
C VAL A 600 -24.66 15.08 -2.77
N ASN A 601 -24.69 16.28 -3.37
CA ASN A 601 -24.70 17.56 -2.65
C ASN A 601 -25.76 17.62 -1.52
N ARG A 602 -26.98 17.14 -1.80
CA ARG A 602 -28.11 17.02 -0.85
C ARG A 602 -28.52 15.58 -0.52
N THR A 603 -27.69 14.59 -0.88
CA THR A 603 -27.98 13.17 -0.65
C THR A 603 -26.84 12.43 0.06
N ALA A 604 -25.83 13.17 0.53
CA ALA A 604 -24.78 12.70 1.42
C ALA A 604 -24.41 13.78 2.43
N THR A 605 -24.18 13.40 3.69
CA THR A 605 -23.65 14.29 4.72
C THR A 605 -22.17 14.55 4.44
N TRP A 606 -21.34 13.50 4.53
CA TRP A 606 -19.90 13.55 4.26
C TRP A 606 -19.55 13.05 2.85
N LYS A 607 -18.51 13.64 2.25
CA LYS A 607 -17.97 13.29 0.93
C LYS A 607 -16.46 13.08 1.02
N PHE A 608 -15.98 11.94 0.55
CA PHE A 608 -14.56 11.61 0.49
C PHE A 608 -14.10 11.52 -0.97
N VAL A 609 -13.09 12.31 -1.32
CA VAL A 609 -12.35 12.18 -2.57
C VAL A 609 -11.06 11.42 -2.28
N VAL A 610 -10.82 10.32 -2.98
CA VAL A 610 -9.60 9.53 -2.83
C VAL A 610 -8.76 9.68 -4.09
N SER A 611 -7.57 10.24 -3.91
CA SER A 611 -6.52 10.37 -4.92
C SER A 611 -5.34 9.49 -4.50
N SER A 612 -4.55 8.97 -5.43
CA SER A 612 -3.34 8.23 -5.04
C SER A 612 -2.23 9.23 -4.66
N VAL A 613 -1.92 10.20 -5.52
CA VAL A 613 -1.05 11.35 -5.20
C VAL A 613 -1.77 12.48 -4.43
N PRO A 614 -1.08 13.28 -3.59
CA PRO A 614 -1.70 14.34 -2.80
C PRO A 614 -2.13 15.58 -3.58
N LEU A 615 -3.20 16.23 -3.10
CA LEU A 615 -3.75 17.47 -3.65
C LEU A 615 -2.96 18.71 -3.23
N THR A 616 -2.35 18.75 -2.04
CA THR A 616 -1.53 19.88 -1.56
C THR A 616 -0.28 20.12 -2.42
N ALA A 617 0.02 21.37 -2.75
CA ALA A 617 1.24 21.78 -3.44
C ALA A 617 2.41 22.08 -2.49
N MET A 618 2.22 21.88 -1.19
CA MET A 618 3.28 22.07 -0.19
C MET A 618 4.39 21.00 -0.25
N TRP A 619 4.18 19.90 -0.97
CA TRP A 619 5.20 18.87 -1.21
C TRP A 619 6.32 19.40 -2.13
N ALA A 620 7.45 19.70 -1.50
CA ALA A 620 8.74 19.87 -2.14
C ALA A 620 9.37 18.50 -2.51
N GLY A 621 10.56 18.57 -3.09
CA GLY A 621 11.37 17.41 -3.44
C GLY A 621 11.87 17.51 -4.87
N TYR A 622 12.30 16.39 -5.43
CA TYR A 622 12.65 16.30 -6.84
C TYR A 622 11.40 16.36 -7.72
N ASP A 623 10.40 15.60 -7.32
CA ASP A 623 9.16 15.20 -8.00
C ASP A 623 7.92 15.98 -7.55
N GLY A 624 7.90 16.53 -6.33
CA GLY A 624 6.70 17.09 -5.70
C GLY A 624 5.93 18.15 -6.51
N HIS A 625 6.64 18.97 -7.32
CA HIS A 625 6.05 19.99 -8.20
C HIS A 625 5.91 19.54 -9.68
N VAL A 626 6.07 18.24 -9.94
CA VAL A 626 6.14 17.65 -11.28
C VAL A 626 5.11 16.52 -11.38
N ASP A 627 5.16 15.58 -10.44
CA ASP A 627 4.37 14.35 -10.48
C ASP A 627 2.99 14.47 -9.82
N LEU A 628 2.91 15.25 -8.74
CA LEU A 628 1.70 15.43 -7.94
C LEU A 628 0.78 16.49 -8.57
N TRP A 629 -0.39 16.73 -7.96
CA TRP A 629 -1.33 17.78 -8.40
C TRP A 629 -0.72 19.19 -8.53
N ALA A 630 0.41 19.45 -7.87
CA ALA A 630 1.20 20.67 -8.03
C ALA A 630 1.79 20.88 -9.46
N GLY A 631 1.92 19.82 -10.27
CA GLY A 631 2.30 19.92 -11.68
C GLY A 631 1.14 20.30 -12.62
N TYR A 632 -0.09 20.27 -12.10
CA TYR A 632 -1.37 20.32 -12.83
C TYR A 632 -2.31 21.40 -12.24
N MET A 633 -1.74 22.54 -11.85
CA MET A 633 -2.40 23.60 -11.07
C MET A 633 -3.71 24.11 -11.65
N HIS A 634 -3.91 24.11 -12.97
CA HIS A 634 -5.17 24.57 -13.57
C HIS A 634 -6.36 23.63 -13.33
N GLU A 635 -6.17 22.32 -13.52
CA GLU A 635 -7.19 21.33 -13.20
C GLU A 635 -7.37 21.19 -11.68
N ARG A 636 -6.27 21.26 -10.92
CA ARG A 636 -6.28 21.32 -9.46
C ARG A 636 -7.17 22.46 -8.94
N ASP A 637 -7.02 23.66 -9.51
CA ASP A 637 -7.83 24.84 -9.17
C ASP A 637 -9.30 24.64 -9.49
N THR A 638 -9.60 23.96 -10.60
CA THR A 638 -10.96 23.59 -11.01
C THR A 638 -11.57 22.59 -10.01
N VAL A 639 -10.83 21.54 -9.65
CA VAL A 639 -11.26 20.54 -8.65
C VAL A 639 -11.44 21.17 -7.27
N LEU A 640 -10.48 21.95 -6.76
CA LEU A 640 -10.62 22.63 -5.46
C LEU A 640 -11.82 23.60 -5.43
N SER A 641 -12.12 24.28 -6.55
CA SER A 641 -13.28 25.16 -6.66
C SER A 641 -14.60 24.39 -6.72
N LEU A 642 -14.63 23.19 -7.32
CA LEU A 642 -15.77 22.27 -7.25
C LEU A 642 -15.96 21.74 -5.81
N LEU A 643 -14.91 21.23 -5.18
CA LEU A 643 -14.99 20.61 -3.86
C LEU A 643 -15.40 21.61 -2.76
N SER A 644 -14.86 22.84 -2.80
CA SER A 644 -15.22 23.91 -1.85
C SER A 644 -16.59 24.58 -2.12
N SER A 645 -17.34 24.10 -3.13
CA SER A 645 -18.72 24.54 -3.40
C SER A 645 -19.79 23.75 -2.65
N VAL A 646 -19.45 22.57 -2.09
CA VAL A 646 -20.36 21.69 -1.34
C VAL A 646 -19.85 21.44 0.10
N PRO A 647 -20.74 21.24 1.09
CA PRO A 647 -20.32 21.03 2.48
C PRO A 647 -19.67 19.66 2.69
N ASN A 648 -18.79 19.58 3.70
CA ASN A 648 -18.26 18.34 4.27
C ASN A 648 -17.44 17.46 3.31
N VAL A 649 -16.48 18.07 2.60
CA VAL A 649 -15.53 17.36 1.72
C VAL A 649 -14.19 17.11 2.40
N VAL A 650 -13.74 15.85 2.33
CA VAL A 650 -12.42 15.41 2.76
C VAL A 650 -11.71 14.73 1.58
N VAL A 651 -10.41 14.97 1.45
CA VAL A 651 -9.51 14.34 0.48
C VAL A 651 -8.60 13.38 1.23
N LEU A 652 -8.37 12.20 0.66
CA LEU A 652 -7.45 11.18 1.18
C LEU A 652 -6.40 10.87 0.11
N SER A 653 -5.13 10.78 0.51
CA SER A 653 -4.01 10.55 -0.43
C SER A 653 -2.82 9.78 0.15
N GLY A 654 -2.00 9.23 -0.74
CA GLY A 654 -0.92 8.27 -0.46
C GLY A 654 0.49 8.80 -0.80
N ASP A 655 1.18 8.13 -1.72
CA ASP A 655 2.51 8.44 -2.30
C ASP A 655 3.68 8.77 -1.33
N ARG A 656 3.68 9.93 -0.67
CA ARG A 656 4.89 10.62 -0.15
C ARG A 656 5.69 9.96 0.98
N HIS A 657 5.27 8.81 1.47
CA HIS A 657 5.81 8.10 2.63
C HIS A 657 5.90 8.92 3.92
N GLU A 658 5.10 9.98 4.02
CA GLU A 658 5.03 10.91 5.15
C GLU A 658 3.54 11.18 5.47
N PHE A 659 3.22 11.66 6.68
CA PHE A 659 1.86 12.06 7.01
C PHE A 659 1.69 13.58 6.96
N ALA A 660 0.62 14.08 6.36
CA ALA A 660 0.23 15.49 6.40
C ALA A 660 -1.30 15.69 6.48
N ALA A 661 -1.72 16.68 7.27
CA ALA A 661 -3.08 17.21 7.30
C ALA A 661 -3.08 18.67 6.84
N VAL A 662 -3.90 18.98 5.83
CA VAL A 662 -3.95 20.30 5.16
C VAL A 662 -5.39 20.78 5.03
N GLU A 663 -5.62 22.09 5.19
CA GLU A 663 -6.92 22.73 4.96
C GLU A 663 -6.83 23.74 3.81
N PHE A 664 -7.86 23.81 2.95
CA PHE A 664 -7.90 24.68 1.76
C PHE A 664 -9.01 25.75 1.88
N PRO A 665 -8.75 26.92 2.50
CA PRO A 665 -9.76 27.96 2.76
C PRO A 665 -10.16 28.78 1.51
N ARG A 666 -10.38 28.13 0.36
CA ARG A 666 -10.54 28.79 -0.95
C ARG A 666 -11.98 29.17 -1.33
N GLY A 667 -12.99 28.45 -0.83
CA GLY A 667 -14.39 28.58 -1.27
C GLY A 667 -15.40 28.77 -0.15
N LYS A 668 -16.66 28.41 -0.39
CA LYS A 668 -17.75 28.53 0.59
C LYS A 668 -17.55 27.57 1.77
N TYR A 669 -17.04 26.38 1.49
CA TYR A 669 -16.83 25.32 2.47
C TYR A 669 -15.36 24.90 2.51
N LEU A 670 -14.88 24.53 3.69
CA LEU A 670 -13.48 24.18 3.91
C LEU A 670 -13.21 22.73 3.52
N VAL A 671 -12.39 22.53 2.48
CA VAL A 671 -11.90 21.21 2.08
C VAL A 671 -10.68 20.85 2.95
N ARG A 672 -10.59 19.59 3.36
CA ARG A 672 -9.45 19.06 4.15
C ARG A 672 -8.78 17.92 3.40
N GLU A 673 -7.45 17.80 3.47
CA GLU A 673 -6.71 16.63 3.00
C GLU A 673 -6.00 15.93 4.16
N TYR A 674 -6.04 14.59 4.17
CA TYR A 674 -5.23 13.73 5.01
C TYR A 674 -4.38 12.80 4.13
N SER A 675 -3.14 13.22 3.84
CA SER A 675 -2.14 12.42 3.14
C SER A 675 -1.47 11.48 4.13
N THR A 676 -1.57 10.16 3.93
CA THR A 676 -1.16 9.16 4.92
C THR A 676 -0.46 7.96 4.29
N SER A 677 0.87 7.96 4.35
CA SER A 677 1.70 6.85 3.87
C SER A 677 3.03 6.73 4.67
N PRO A 678 3.73 5.58 4.63
CA PRO A 678 3.36 4.32 4.00
C PRO A 678 2.88 3.28 5.03
N LEU A 679 2.13 2.26 4.61
CA LEU A 679 1.80 1.14 5.49
C LEU A 679 3.03 0.27 5.77
N ASN A 680 3.89 0.03 4.77
CA ASN A 680 5.11 -0.77 4.96
C ASN A 680 6.21 -0.41 3.95
N GLN A 681 6.84 0.75 4.13
CA GLN A 681 7.97 1.22 3.30
C GLN A 681 8.91 2.09 4.17
N PHE A 682 9.92 2.72 3.60
CA PHE A 682 10.72 3.74 4.30
C PHE A 682 9.94 5.05 4.54
N TYR A 683 10.47 5.93 5.39
CA TYR A 683 10.20 7.37 5.34
C TYR A 683 11.52 8.11 5.02
N VAL A 684 11.48 9.38 4.62
CA VAL A 684 12.69 10.14 4.31
C VAL A 684 13.33 10.67 5.61
N PRO A 685 14.50 10.17 6.07
CA PRO A 685 14.97 10.43 7.43
C PRO A 685 15.85 11.68 7.58
N PHE A 686 16.20 12.35 6.46
CA PHE A 686 17.19 13.44 6.43
C PHE A 686 16.73 14.70 5.70
N SER A 687 15.55 14.69 5.06
CA SER A 687 15.00 15.83 4.34
C SER A 687 13.49 15.82 4.45
N HIS A 688 12.92 16.85 5.08
CA HIS A 688 11.47 17.05 5.09
C HIS A 688 11.00 17.34 3.67
N THR A 689 10.03 16.57 3.17
CA THR A 689 9.52 16.75 1.81
C THR A 689 8.33 17.72 1.75
N LEU A 690 7.74 18.12 2.87
CA LEU A 690 6.69 19.15 2.90
C LEU A 690 7.19 20.49 3.46
N SER A 691 6.76 21.61 2.88
CA SER A 691 7.04 22.96 3.38
C SER A 691 5.86 23.94 3.18
N PRO A 692 5.35 24.59 4.25
CA PRO A 692 4.37 25.67 4.13
C PRO A 692 4.82 26.85 3.26
N LYS A 693 6.13 27.04 3.07
CA LYS A 693 6.68 28.08 2.19
C LYS A 693 6.35 27.90 0.71
N ASN A 694 5.86 26.72 0.33
CA ASN A 694 5.41 26.39 -1.02
C ASN A 694 3.91 26.68 -1.22
N ALA A 695 3.15 27.00 -0.16
CA ALA A 695 1.74 27.36 -0.28
C ALA A 695 1.61 28.64 -1.13
N ARG A 696 0.76 28.60 -2.15
CA ARG A 696 0.41 29.78 -2.94
C ARG A 696 -0.46 30.71 -2.08
N LYS A 697 -0.31 32.01 -2.26
CA LYS A 697 -1.25 33.01 -1.75
C LYS A 697 -2.31 33.33 -2.78
N ILE A 698 -3.56 33.49 -2.33
CA ILE A 698 -4.72 33.80 -3.16
C ILE A 698 -5.49 35.00 -2.58
N SER A 699 -6.03 35.84 -3.45
CA SER A 699 -6.91 36.94 -3.05
C SER A 699 -8.36 36.45 -3.04
N LEU A 700 -8.97 36.40 -1.86
CA LEU A 700 -10.36 35.99 -1.66
C LEU A 700 -11.24 37.23 -1.56
N VAL A 701 -12.30 37.30 -2.35
CA VAL A 701 -13.30 38.39 -2.27
C VAL A 701 -14.42 37.98 -1.33
N LYS A 702 -14.41 38.52 -0.11
CA LYS A 702 -15.51 38.37 0.86
C LYS A 702 -16.57 39.43 0.58
N LYS A 703 -17.83 39.01 0.50
CA LYS A 703 -18.98 39.90 0.34
C LYS A 703 -19.61 40.13 1.70
N ASN A 704 -19.31 41.28 2.30
CA ASN A 704 -19.87 41.70 3.58
C ASN A 704 -21.20 42.42 3.32
N VAL A 705 -22.27 42.02 4.00
CA VAL A 705 -23.51 42.80 4.02
C VAL A 705 -23.40 43.83 5.13
N VAL A 706 -23.30 45.10 4.76
CA VAL A 706 -23.20 46.24 5.67
C VAL A 706 -24.54 46.97 5.66
N THR A 707 -25.32 46.80 6.73
CA THR A 707 -26.56 47.55 6.92
C THR A 707 -26.24 48.98 7.37
N THR A 708 -26.76 49.96 6.65
CA THR A 708 -26.63 51.39 6.97
C THR A 708 -27.57 51.81 8.11
N GLU A 709 -27.36 52.99 8.70
CA GLU A 709 -28.21 53.50 9.80
C GLU A 709 -29.69 53.71 9.37
N ASP A 710 -29.93 53.96 8.08
CA ASP A 710 -31.27 54.06 7.48
C ASP A 710 -31.92 52.69 7.18
N GLY A 711 -31.19 51.58 7.37
CA GLY A 711 -31.68 50.21 7.19
C GLY A 711 -31.49 49.63 5.77
N GLU A 712 -30.85 50.34 4.85
CA GLU A 712 -30.49 49.76 3.54
C GLU A 712 -29.25 48.85 3.67
N GLU A 713 -29.33 47.64 3.11
CA GLU A 713 -28.24 46.68 3.02
C GLU A 713 -27.34 46.98 1.82
N HIS A 714 -26.06 47.28 2.05
CA HIS A 714 -25.04 47.40 1.01
C HIS A 714 -24.14 46.16 0.98
N ILE A 715 -23.69 45.76 -0.20
CA ILE A 715 -22.71 44.65 -0.34
C ILE A 715 -21.32 45.26 -0.55
N GLU A 716 -20.49 45.23 0.48
CA GLU A 716 -19.08 45.61 0.39
C GLU A 716 -18.24 44.39 -0.02
N GLU A 717 -17.50 44.50 -1.12
CA GLU A 717 -16.61 43.44 -1.61
C GLU A 717 -15.16 43.70 -1.13
N VAL A 718 -14.77 43.02 -0.06
CA VAL A 718 -13.44 43.16 0.55
C VAL A 718 -12.53 42.04 0.04
N SER A 719 -11.41 42.40 -0.58
CA SER A 719 -10.37 41.46 -0.98
C SER A 719 -9.34 41.24 0.14
N GLU A 720 -9.15 39.98 0.53
CA GLU A 720 -8.18 39.56 1.55
C GLU A 720 -7.15 38.60 0.93
N GLU A 721 -5.86 38.81 1.22
CA GLU A 721 -4.77 37.93 0.75
C GLU A 721 -4.54 36.81 1.78
N VAL A 722 -4.93 35.58 1.44
CA VAL A 722 -4.91 34.41 2.34
C VAL A 722 -4.01 33.33 1.76
N GLU A 723 -3.41 32.50 2.61
CA GLU A 723 -2.69 31.29 2.17
C GLU A 723 -3.72 30.25 1.67
N GLU A 724 -3.50 29.72 0.47
CA GLU A 724 -4.41 28.73 -0.15
C GLU A 724 -4.42 27.40 0.59
N GLU A 725 -3.35 27.11 1.33
CA GLU A 725 -3.09 25.81 1.94
C GLU A 725 -2.54 26.03 3.34
N VAL A 726 -3.31 25.62 4.35
CA VAL A 726 -2.94 25.75 5.77
C VAL A 726 -2.49 24.38 6.28
N LEU A 727 -1.23 24.26 6.67
CA LEU A 727 -0.70 23.02 7.26
C LEU A 727 -1.18 22.86 8.71
N VAL A 728 -2.09 21.94 8.96
CA VAL A 728 -2.58 21.59 10.31
C VAL A 728 -1.57 20.69 11.03
N LYS A 729 -1.03 19.69 10.34
CA LYS A 729 -0.10 18.71 10.93
C LYS A 729 0.82 18.11 9.87
N TYR A 730 2.05 17.83 10.24
CA TYR A 730 3.02 17.05 9.44
C TYR A 730 3.76 16.09 10.38
N ILE A 731 3.88 14.82 9.99
CA ILE A 731 4.66 13.80 10.70
C ILE A 731 5.40 12.93 9.66
N PRO A 732 6.67 13.23 9.35
CA PRO A 732 7.43 12.45 8.36
C PRO A 732 7.77 11.04 8.85
N ASN A 733 8.18 10.95 10.11
CA ASN A 733 8.85 9.77 10.65
C ASN A 733 7.95 8.53 10.75
N GLY A 734 8.46 7.36 10.35
CA GLY A 734 7.86 6.05 10.60
C GLY A 734 7.58 5.23 9.33
N ASN A 735 7.89 3.93 9.40
CA ASN A 735 7.81 2.98 8.28
C ASN A 735 6.43 2.34 8.09
N HIS A 736 5.55 2.55 9.09
CA HIS A 736 4.19 2.03 9.11
C HIS A 736 3.30 3.16 9.60
N LYS A 737 2.42 3.67 8.74
CA LYS A 737 1.43 4.70 9.03
C LYS A 737 0.07 4.27 8.47
N TRP A 738 -1.01 4.64 9.16
CA TRP A 738 -2.37 4.58 8.62
C TRP A 738 -3.26 5.60 9.36
N ALA A 739 -4.34 6.04 8.71
CA ALA A 739 -5.38 6.83 9.33
C ALA A 739 -6.60 5.95 9.60
N THR A 740 -7.12 5.98 10.82
CA THR A 740 -8.46 5.46 11.14
C THR A 740 -9.40 6.66 11.18
N ILE A 741 -10.52 6.56 10.46
CA ILE A 741 -11.46 7.66 10.27
C ILE A 741 -12.83 7.20 10.77
N GLU A 742 -13.36 7.87 11.80
CA GLU A 742 -14.71 7.68 12.34
C GLU A 742 -15.65 8.74 11.81
N VAL A 743 -16.72 8.30 11.15
CA VAL A 743 -17.78 9.15 10.61
C VAL A 743 -19.01 8.96 11.50
N ASP A 744 -19.50 10.06 12.06
CA ASP A 744 -20.75 10.13 12.83
C ASP A 744 -21.63 11.24 12.24
N SER A 745 -22.62 10.87 11.44
CA SER A 745 -23.64 11.79 10.91
C SER A 745 -25.01 11.59 11.58
N MET A 746 -25.06 10.95 12.76
CA MET A 746 -26.30 10.66 13.48
C MET A 746 -27.07 11.93 13.91
N ASP A 747 -26.36 13.05 14.08
CA ASP A 747 -26.93 14.40 14.12
C ASP A 747 -26.60 15.15 12.82
N SER A 748 -27.61 15.40 11.98
CA SER A 748 -27.47 16.10 10.71
C SER A 748 -27.20 17.61 10.84
N ASN A 749 -27.34 18.17 12.06
CA ASN A 749 -27.10 19.60 12.35
C ASN A 749 -25.67 19.86 12.84
N ALA A 750 -25.00 18.84 13.37
CA ALA A 750 -23.62 18.91 13.85
C ALA A 750 -22.87 17.60 13.55
N PRO A 751 -22.78 17.18 12.27
CA PRO A 751 -22.13 15.93 11.91
C PRO A 751 -20.65 15.97 12.25
N LYS A 752 -20.09 14.83 12.65
CA LYS A 752 -18.73 14.72 13.18
C LYS A 752 -17.88 13.77 12.36
N LEU A 753 -16.59 14.07 12.41
CA LEU A 753 -15.52 13.25 11.85
C LEU A 753 -14.37 13.23 12.87
N LYS A 754 -13.96 12.05 13.32
CA LYS A 754 -12.69 11.88 14.05
C LYS A 754 -11.67 11.23 13.13
N VAL A 755 -10.48 11.80 13.05
CA VAL A 755 -9.33 11.23 12.34
C VAL A 755 -8.26 10.89 13.37
N GLU A 756 -7.81 9.66 13.36
CA GLU A 756 -6.77 9.12 14.25
C GLU A 756 -5.60 8.60 13.41
N VAL A 757 -4.39 9.13 13.63
CA VAL A 757 -3.20 8.77 12.85
C VAL A 757 -2.27 7.90 13.69
N TYR A 758 -2.09 6.68 13.21
CA TYR A 758 -1.26 5.67 13.84
C TYR A 758 0.07 5.54 13.13
N ILE A 759 1.16 5.48 13.89
CA ILE A 759 2.52 5.30 13.38
C ILE A 759 3.21 4.20 14.19
N ASN A 760 3.78 3.21 13.50
CA ASN A 760 4.45 2.03 14.08
C ASN A 760 3.61 1.27 15.14
N GLY A 761 2.27 1.36 15.09
CA GLY A 761 1.35 0.76 16.07
C GLY A 761 0.98 1.63 17.26
N LYS A 762 1.22 2.96 17.20
CA LYS A 762 0.83 3.93 18.24
C LYS A 762 0.03 5.07 17.65
N LEU A 763 -0.97 5.57 18.39
CA LEU A 763 -1.64 6.83 18.08
C LEU A 763 -0.65 7.99 18.33
N GLU A 764 -0.29 8.74 17.29
CA GLU A 764 0.64 9.89 17.39
C GLU A 764 -0.08 11.24 17.20
N TRP A 765 -1.30 11.24 16.62
CA TRP A 765 -2.12 12.44 16.46
C TRP A 765 -3.59 12.09 16.23
N GLU A 766 -4.49 12.97 16.67
CA GLU A 766 -5.91 12.92 16.33
C GLU A 766 -6.47 14.33 16.06
N GLN A 767 -7.53 14.40 15.25
CA GLN A 767 -8.32 15.60 15.01
C GLN A 767 -9.81 15.26 15.07
N ASN A 768 -10.58 16.07 15.80
CA ASN A 768 -12.04 16.06 15.76
C ASN A 768 -12.51 17.24 14.89
N VAL A 769 -13.40 16.99 13.94
CA VAL A 769 -13.97 17.99 13.02
C VAL A 769 -15.49 17.94 13.14
N THR A 770 -16.10 19.11 13.31
CA THR A 770 -17.55 19.30 13.12
C THR A 770 -17.77 19.81 11.70
N GLY A 771 -18.66 19.17 10.96
CA GLY A 771 -19.08 19.56 9.63
C GLY A 771 -20.26 20.51 9.63
N ASP A 772 -20.53 21.11 8.47
CA ASP A 772 -21.70 21.93 8.20
C ASP A 772 -23.01 21.11 8.24
N PRO A 773 -24.15 21.70 8.65
CA PRO A 773 -25.46 21.08 8.51
C PRO A 773 -25.80 20.72 7.06
N VAL A 774 -26.45 19.57 6.85
CA VAL A 774 -26.92 19.15 5.52
C VAL A 774 -28.39 18.73 5.57
N GLU A 775 -29.25 19.48 4.86
CA GLU A 775 -30.64 19.06 4.59
C GLU A 775 -30.64 17.90 3.58
N LEU A 776 -30.67 16.66 4.09
CA LEU A 776 -30.75 15.46 3.28
C LEU A 776 -32.12 15.35 2.59
N THR A 777 -32.15 15.61 1.28
CA THR A 777 -33.34 15.38 0.45
C THR A 777 -33.34 13.96 -0.08
N HIS A 778 -34.46 13.24 0.06
CA HIS A 778 -34.62 11.96 -0.63
C HIS A 778 -34.56 12.16 -2.15
N PRO A 779 -33.94 11.23 -2.91
CA PRO A 779 -34.15 11.16 -4.35
C PRO A 779 -35.61 10.74 -4.61
N THR A 780 -36.49 11.72 -4.83
CA THR A 780 -37.89 11.47 -5.18
C THR A 780 -37.93 10.58 -6.41
N ALA A 781 -38.48 9.37 -6.26
CA ALA A 781 -38.67 8.45 -7.37
C ALA A 781 -39.36 9.20 -8.52
N LEU A 782 -38.78 9.13 -9.72
CA LEU A 782 -38.98 10.16 -10.75
C LEU A 782 -40.39 10.08 -11.37
N VAL A 783 -41.36 10.69 -10.68
CA VAL A 783 -42.73 10.89 -11.16
C VAL A 783 -42.67 11.90 -12.29
N ILE A 784 -42.37 11.41 -13.50
CA ILE A 784 -42.46 12.17 -14.74
C ILE A 784 -43.90 12.70 -14.82
N PRO A 785 -44.16 14.02 -14.73
CA PRO A 785 -45.50 14.54 -14.88
C PRO A 785 -46.02 14.12 -16.26
N ALA A 786 -47.30 13.73 -16.38
CA ALA A 786 -47.85 13.23 -17.65
C ALA A 786 -47.65 14.20 -18.83
N GLN A 787 -47.57 15.50 -18.53
CA GLN A 787 -47.21 16.57 -19.46
C GLN A 787 -45.81 16.38 -20.10
N VAL A 788 -44.81 15.94 -19.33
CA VAL A 788 -43.43 15.71 -19.80
C VAL A 788 -43.33 14.45 -20.64
N GLN A 789 -44.11 13.39 -20.35
CA GLN A 789 -44.19 12.22 -21.24
C GLN A 789 -44.66 12.60 -22.65
N GLY A 790 -45.62 13.53 -22.75
CA GLY A 790 -46.07 14.07 -24.04
C GLY A 790 -44.94 14.75 -24.84
N VAL A 791 -44.10 15.55 -24.17
CA VAL A 791 -42.94 16.22 -24.79
C VAL A 791 -41.89 15.21 -25.26
N VAL A 792 -41.51 14.24 -24.41
CA VAL A 792 -40.54 13.19 -24.76
C VAL A 792 -41.02 12.32 -25.92
N GLN A 793 -42.31 11.99 -25.96
CA GLN A 793 -42.90 11.21 -27.05
C GLN A 793 -42.99 12.01 -28.35
N SER A 794 -43.27 13.32 -28.27
CA SER A 794 -43.24 14.24 -29.41
C SER A 794 -41.83 14.34 -30.02
N LEU A 795 -40.79 14.52 -29.19
CA LEU A 795 -39.38 14.49 -29.61
C LEU A 795 -38.99 13.15 -30.27
N LYS A 796 -39.38 12.01 -29.69
CA LYS A 796 -39.17 10.68 -30.31
C LYS A 796 -39.83 10.55 -31.67
N ASN A 797 -41.04 11.08 -31.84
CA ASN A 797 -41.75 11.06 -33.12
C ASN A 797 -41.09 11.99 -34.16
N SER A 798 -40.66 13.18 -33.76
CA SER A 798 -39.97 14.13 -34.64
C SER A 798 -38.63 13.57 -35.15
N LEU A 799 -37.83 12.95 -34.26
CA LEU A 799 -36.59 12.27 -34.63
C LEU A 799 -36.85 11.08 -35.57
N LYS A 800 -37.93 10.31 -35.35
CA LYS A 800 -38.34 9.22 -36.26
C LYS A 800 -38.79 9.69 -37.64
N GLY A 801 -39.21 10.95 -37.78
CA GLY A 801 -39.45 11.57 -39.08
C GLY A 801 -38.14 11.87 -39.81
N TRP A 802 -37.16 12.45 -39.11
CA TRP A 802 -35.86 12.84 -39.67
C TRP A 802 -35.06 11.64 -40.22
N PHE A 803 -35.01 10.55 -39.46
CA PHE A 803 -34.40 9.27 -39.91
C PHE A 803 -35.25 8.48 -40.94
N ARG A 804 -36.22 9.11 -41.59
CA ARG A 804 -36.98 8.58 -42.74
C ARG A 804 -36.95 9.47 -43.98
N SER A 805 -36.16 10.55 -43.96
CA SER A 805 -35.93 11.45 -45.09
C SER A 805 -34.42 11.64 -45.38
N GLN A 806 -33.66 10.56 -45.23
CA GLN A 806 -32.28 10.36 -45.67
C GLN A 806 -32.27 9.04 -46.45
#